data_AF-A0A969SUA1-F1
#
_entry.id   AF-A0A969SUA1-F1
#
_cell.length_a   1.000
_cell.length_b   1.000
_cell.length_c   1.000
_cell.angle_alpha   90.00
_cell.angle_beta   90.00
_cell.angle_gamma   90.00
#
_symmetry.space_group_name_H-M   'P 1'
#
loop_
_entity.id
_entity.type
_entity.pdbx_description
1 polymer ?
#
loop_
_entity_poly.entity_id
_entity_poly.type
_entity_poly.pdbx_seq_one_letter_code
_entity_poly.pdbx_strand_id
1 'polypeptide(L)'
;MTYTKDKNFYELRFLLHGIKEEYNSDKPLYITSQKNYIWQKIACKTIEPWRIVPPDLANILSKDWRNKLNIQEIIAENIISDLSPELIKASDFPSTEEKEELLRQIFLAKKEELWKKIPLHETVEGKFVYIDNQTYLENPNYSCDDKLRNIVKIIKSTSNLQKNLIPLWTPEAAINIIIQQPNIGHFYLLLLELIPEASNELKQTLKKLKWLPSRSGGGMTYPDNVVNLAEHLRKKNDTLEDELERVFITEKSKYVMLSKLNVENQYLHRLKDIRSNWNENNVLKFLLSETSQTHEYCNLILKTLKLLQDRKQPISKENLDLLRNKLWLVDSRGKAIGINKIIYFPALSDEFTNILTQLELWNYVTPKMLNEGININFCLEHNQLQYLFCTNKDAIREVGNVLNQLPNYHIGDFDIDSFPINEFIQVFKGFTELPALALREKISEGDFQEFILPNILKPINNHDKLIKILQWIHENYQKPSEVTIKVYNKYLELTCRDSQVFAKEILPKIQLLNQNGQWKSPSELCDGNKNTGIDKDYVLNTEQQQILSEYLNKVKISTDKKKTSVNSSAKFPKKHNTNIAEHLDKYFFSWRSYISSEAIGGFLCLLAGNNTEIQELSKSYLQKRNFNEIRDRFLWSDDLKSKEFIINIQPHNITLQSVNNLFGNLFKAQILRQEIPNHLFVGELDKDTEEINLVEFPLQESFADKLSKILEESANLLINKFYKTNLNESFDEIWQDLATSKQLDILSVRNFILKNGYFLFQPLVKPNTEISKYLSNWRDADAEITSLNSRRNKSDTKVSNSLNKAKENLKKSKEAIKKIIHKNNQVSNEILTVVRQKIGQGQYGYNFTSVLFELFQNADDSVAELQQMVGNISQERLQYIISWDEQCLTVMHWGRPINLFIHSDTRDKNFKNKGFDQDLLKMLCFNFSDKSEDTTGKFGLGFKTVHLISKEPIIISDDLCFSIHAGLLPFALEDLELERRLRHKLQSQQLSSGITDGTLINLKLDTDVITDVHEIISDFEEKISLLLVFSKFIKTCKLISNSSLQQSLTWTPIEVLGIPGIEFGQVKILDKTHNLLCFRIEDATVAIALPENFADKTSPLSNFPTFWVTTPTKETLSLRFLINAMLM
;
A
#
# COMPACT_ATOMS: atom_id res chain seq x y z
N MET A 1 -67.48 -43.80 -0.11
CA MET A 1 -68.38 -43.76 1.06
C MET A 1 -68.29 -45.11 1.75
N THR A 2 -67.59 -45.14 2.88
CA THR A 2 -67.46 -46.34 3.72
C THR A 2 -68.80 -46.59 4.38
N TYR A 3 -69.66 -47.34 3.68
CA TYR A 3 -70.71 -48.10 4.33
C TYR A 3 -69.97 -49.00 5.32
N THR A 4 -70.10 -48.70 6.60
CA THR A 4 -69.72 -49.62 7.67
C THR A 4 -70.35 -50.95 7.27
N LYS A 5 -69.49 -51.91 6.89
CA LYS A 5 -69.93 -53.23 6.46
C LYS A 5 -70.93 -53.68 7.49
N ASP A 6 -72.13 -54.02 7.01
CA ASP A 6 -73.18 -54.53 7.88
C ASP A 6 -72.56 -55.64 8.72
N LYS A 7 -72.96 -55.74 10.00
CA LYS A 7 -72.31 -56.61 10.99
C LYS A 7 -72.16 -58.08 10.53
N ASN A 8 -72.87 -58.46 9.44
CA ASN A 8 -72.92 -59.77 8.81
C ASN A 8 -72.59 -59.79 7.27
N PHE A 9 -71.72 -58.93 6.71
CA PHE A 9 -71.44 -58.86 5.24
C PHE A 9 -70.90 -60.17 4.63
N TYR A 10 -69.91 -60.79 5.26
CA TYR A 10 -69.26 -61.99 4.72
C TYR A 10 -70.17 -63.21 4.89
N GLU A 11 -70.89 -63.25 6.00
CA GLU A 11 -71.92 -64.24 6.33
C GLU A 11 -72.96 -64.31 5.22
N LEU A 12 -73.46 -63.15 4.75
CA LEU A 12 -74.46 -63.08 3.68
C LEU A 12 -73.91 -63.42 2.29
N ARG A 13 -72.67 -63.04 1.95
CA ARG A 13 -72.04 -63.41 0.65
C ARG A 13 -71.75 -64.89 0.59
N PHE A 14 -71.29 -65.48 1.69
CA PHE A 14 -71.05 -66.91 1.77
C PHE A 14 -72.33 -67.71 1.51
N LEU A 15 -73.50 -67.24 1.95
CA LEU A 15 -74.78 -67.87 1.61
C LEU A 15 -75.12 -67.83 0.10
N LEU A 16 -74.51 -66.93 -0.68
CA LEU A 16 -74.75 -66.82 -2.13
C LEU A 16 -73.85 -67.72 -2.98
N HIS A 17 -72.55 -67.78 -2.67
CA HIS A 17 -71.61 -68.60 -3.44
C HIS A 17 -71.30 -69.96 -2.79
N GLY A 18 -71.53 -70.13 -1.48
CA GLY A 18 -71.40 -71.39 -0.76
C GLY A 18 -69.98 -71.95 -0.58
N ILE A 19 -68.96 -71.28 -1.11
CA ILE A 19 -67.56 -71.72 -1.10
C ILE A 19 -66.85 -71.23 0.16
N LYS A 20 -66.41 -72.14 1.03
CA LYS A 20 -65.86 -71.82 2.35
C LYS A 20 -64.50 -71.11 2.25
N GLU A 21 -63.70 -71.49 1.27
CA GLU A 21 -62.38 -70.90 1.02
C GLU A 21 -62.48 -69.40 0.71
N GLU A 22 -63.59 -68.98 0.10
CA GLU A 22 -63.82 -67.61 -0.35
C GLU A 22 -64.69 -66.80 0.63
N TYR A 23 -64.88 -67.29 1.86
CA TYR A 23 -65.76 -66.64 2.86
C TYR A 23 -65.44 -65.14 3.04
N ASN A 24 -64.16 -64.77 3.06
CA ASN A 24 -63.71 -63.38 3.25
C ASN A 24 -63.56 -62.58 1.95
N SER A 25 -64.00 -63.10 0.79
CA SER A 25 -63.75 -62.52 -0.54
C SER A 25 -64.75 -61.41 -0.91
N ASP A 26 -64.25 -60.28 -1.43
CA ASP A 26 -65.05 -59.12 -1.86
C ASP A 26 -65.12 -58.90 -3.38
N LYS A 27 -64.53 -59.81 -4.18
CA LYS A 27 -64.57 -59.78 -5.66
C LYS A 27 -66.01 -59.69 -6.19
N PRO A 28 -66.25 -58.99 -7.31
CA PRO A 28 -67.58 -58.88 -7.87
C PRO A 28 -68.09 -60.26 -8.29
N LEU A 29 -69.32 -60.56 -7.88
CA LEU A 29 -70.07 -61.70 -8.36
C LEU A 29 -70.89 -61.26 -9.59
N TYR A 30 -71.00 -62.10 -10.61
CA TYR A 30 -71.72 -61.81 -11.84
C TYR A 30 -73.01 -62.64 -11.93
N ILE A 31 -74.09 -62.01 -12.38
CA ILE A 31 -75.36 -62.65 -12.67
C ILE A 31 -75.46 -62.79 -14.18
N THR A 32 -75.87 -63.98 -14.59
CA THR A 32 -76.20 -64.25 -15.98
C THR A 32 -77.56 -63.64 -16.33
N SER A 33 -77.57 -62.62 -17.19
CA SER A 33 -78.77 -62.15 -17.89
C SER A 33 -79.15 -63.15 -18.99
N GLN A 34 -80.44 -63.46 -19.16
CA GLN A 34 -80.93 -64.41 -20.16
C GLN A 34 -80.84 -63.91 -21.64
N LYS A 35 -80.26 -62.72 -21.92
CA LYS A 35 -80.34 -62.06 -23.24
C LYS A 35 -79.07 -62.07 -24.14
N ASN A 36 -77.94 -62.70 -23.80
CA ASN A 36 -76.72 -62.60 -24.64
C ASN A 36 -75.83 -63.89 -24.71
N TYR A 37 -75.82 -64.62 -25.85
CA TYR A 37 -75.24 -65.98 -25.98
C TYR A 37 -73.76 -66.06 -26.46
N ILE A 38 -73.30 -65.26 -27.45
CA ILE A 38 -71.87 -65.25 -27.90
C ILE A 38 -70.96 -64.84 -26.74
N TRP A 39 -71.34 -63.78 -26.04
CA TRP A 39 -70.59 -63.29 -24.89
C TRP A 39 -70.73 -64.20 -23.68
N GLN A 40 -71.78 -65.02 -23.56
CA GLN A 40 -71.79 -66.14 -22.60
C GLN A 40 -70.77 -67.22 -22.97
N LYS A 41 -70.67 -67.65 -24.25
CA LYS A 41 -69.66 -68.63 -24.68
C LYS A 41 -68.24 -68.14 -24.38
N ILE A 42 -68.00 -66.85 -24.62
CA ILE A 42 -66.71 -66.23 -24.33
C ILE A 42 -66.54 -66.08 -22.80
N ALA A 43 -67.52 -65.56 -22.05
CA ALA A 43 -67.45 -65.42 -20.59
C ALA A 43 -67.20 -66.74 -19.87
N CYS A 44 -67.83 -67.85 -20.27
CA CYS A 44 -67.57 -69.17 -19.69
C CYS A 44 -66.14 -69.68 -19.96
N LYS A 45 -65.47 -69.18 -21.02
CA LYS A 45 -64.06 -69.46 -21.29
C LYS A 45 -63.12 -68.47 -20.57
N THR A 46 -63.64 -67.38 -20.01
CA THR A 46 -62.84 -66.24 -19.52
C THR A 46 -63.04 -65.90 -18.02
N ILE A 47 -64.18 -66.19 -17.36
CA ILE A 47 -64.51 -65.82 -15.95
C ILE A 47 -64.59 -67.06 -15.02
N GLU A 48 -64.09 -66.95 -13.77
CA GLU A 48 -64.10 -68.02 -12.75
C GLU A 48 -65.52 -68.46 -12.31
N PRO A 49 -65.83 -69.77 -12.19
CA PRO A 49 -67.21 -70.26 -11.99
C PRO A 49 -67.90 -69.82 -10.69
N TRP A 50 -67.19 -69.80 -9.56
CA TRP A 50 -67.77 -69.43 -8.25
C TRP A 50 -68.25 -67.98 -8.20
N ARG A 51 -67.71 -67.13 -9.09
CA ARG A 51 -68.12 -65.73 -9.20
C ARG A 51 -69.43 -65.58 -9.94
N ILE A 52 -69.94 -66.63 -10.58
CA ILE A 52 -71.18 -66.58 -11.33
C ILE A 52 -72.31 -67.05 -10.41
N VAL A 53 -73.12 -66.10 -9.94
CA VAL A 53 -74.23 -66.39 -9.02
C VAL A 53 -75.48 -66.74 -9.83
N PRO A 54 -76.16 -67.87 -9.53
CA PRO A 54 -77.41 -68.23 -10.17
C PRO A 54 -78.45 -67.11 -10.05
N PRO A 55 -79.16 -66.76 -11.14
CA PRO A 55 -80.15 -65.69 -11.12
C PRO A 55 -81.18 -65.86 -10.01
N ASP A 56 -81.57 -67.09 -9.71
CA ASP A 56 -82.59 -67.43 -8.71
C ASP A 56 -82.16 -67.05 -7.28
N LEU A 57 -80.89 -67.24 -6.92
CA LEU A 57 -80.33 -66.85 -5.61
C LEU A 57 -80.14 -65.33 -5.51
N ALA A 58 -79.62 -64.71 -6.55
CA ALA A 58 -79.45 -63.27 -6.60
C ALA A 58 -80.81 -62.54 -6.58
N ASN A 59 -81.87 -63.18 -7.09
CA ASN A 59 -83.19 -62.57 -7.21
C ASN A 59 -83.96 -62.38 -5.90
N ILE A 60 -83.62 -63.16 -4.86
CA ILE A 60 -84.20 -63.03 -3.51
C ILE A 60 -83.75 -61.71 -2.85
N LEU A 61 -82.57 -61.22 -3.19
CA LEU A 61 -82.01 -59.99 -2.64
C LEU A 61 -82.56 -58.76 -3.38
N SER A 62 -83.00 -57.76 -2.61
CA SER A 62 -83.33 -56.44 -3.15
C SER A 62 -82.12 -55.81 -3.83
N LYS A 63 -82.34 -54.90 -4.78
CA LYS A 63 -81.26 -54.19 -5.48
C LYS A 63 -80.26 -53.56 -4.53
N ASP A 64 -80.73 -52.98 -3.42
CA ASP A 64 -79.87 -52.41 -2.40
C ASP A 64 -78.95 -53.46 -1.76
N TRP A 65 -79.47 -54.66 -1.50
CA TRP A 65 -78.64 -55.76 -1.01
C TRP A 65 -77.65 -56.27 -2.06
N ARG A 66 -78.00 -56.35 -3.35
CA ARG A 66 -77.06 -56.75 -4.41
C ARG A 66 -75.90 -55.77 -4.58
N ASN A 67 -76.20 -54.48 -4.46
CA ASN A 67 -75.17 -53.44 -4.48
C ASN A 67 -74.31 -53.49 -3.20
N LYS A 68 -74.93 -53.62 -2.02
CA LYS A 68 -74.21 -53.82 -0.75
C LYS A 68 -73.31 -55.05 -0.77
N LEU A 69 -73.68 -56.11 -1.49
CA LEU A 69 -72.95 -57.37 -1.61
C LEU A 69 -72.11 -57.47 -2.91
N ASN A 70 -71.90 -56.40 -3.69
CA ASN A 70 -71.07 -56.35 -4.90
C ASN A 70 -71.39 -57.41 -5.99
N ILE A 71 -72.59 -57.34 -6.59
CA ILE A 71 -73.07 -58.25 -7.65
C ILE A 71 -73.40 -57.48 -8.97
N GLN A 72 -72.90 -57.90 -10.15
CA GLN A 72 -72.94 -57.24 -11.50
C GLN A 72 -73.49 -58.13 -12.65
N GLU A 73 -73.71 -57.63 -13.89
CA GLU A 73 -74.15 -58.40 -15.10
C GLU A 73 -73.04 -58.56 -16.20
N ILE A 74 -73.15 -59.55 -17.10
CA ILE A 74 -72.16 -59.90 -18.16
C ILE A 74 -72.44 -59.19 -19.52
N ILE A 75 -71.46 -58.42 -20.07
CA ILE A 75 -71.49 -57.74 -21.39
C ILE A 75 -70.11 -57.74 -22.13
N ALA A 76 -70.10 -57.53 -23.46
CA ALA A 76 -68.91 -57.59 -24.35
C ALA A 76 -67.73 -56.74 -23.89
N GLU A 77 -68.02 -55.52 -23.46
CA GLU A 77 -67.04 -54.54 -22.99
C GLU A 77 -66.27 -55.05 -21.77
N ASN A 78 -66.91 -55.87 -20.94
CA ASN A 78 -66.29 -56.46 -19.75
C ASN A 78 -65.50 -57.74 -20.04
N ILE A 79 -65.57 -58.30 -21.26
CA ILE A 79 -64.95 -59.59 -21.61
C ILE A 79 -63.81 -59.43 -22.64
N ILE A 80 -63.94 -58.51 -23.61
CA ILE A 80 -62.92 -58.32 -24.66
C ILE A 80 -61.56 -57.96 -24.04
N SER A 81 -61.54 -57.23 -22.91
CA SER A 81 -60.32 -56.91 -22.19
C SER A 81 -59.56 -58.15 -21.71
N ASP A 82 -60.29 -59.23 -21.44
CA ASP A 82 -59.76 -60.45 -20.83
C ASP A 82 -59.58 -61.58 -21.87
N LEU A 83 -59.76 -61.28 -23.18
CA LEU A 83 -59.66 -62.24 -24.28
C LEU A 83 -58.21 -62.46 -24.77
N SER A 84 -57.81 -63.73 -24.94
CA SER A 84 -56.50 -64.12 -25.50
C SER A 84 -56.61 -64.87 -26.84
N PRO A 85 -55.77 -64.59 -27.88
CA PRO A 85 -55.87 -65.19 -29.22
C PRO A 85 -55.68 -66.71 -29.23
N GLU A 86 -54.91 -67.24 -28.28
CA GLU A 86 -54.67 -68.69 -28.14
C GLU A 86 -55.92 -69.47 -27.74
N LEU A 87 -56.88 -68.81 -27.07
CA LEU A 87 -58.16 -69.40 -26.65
C LEU A 87 -59.19 -69.44 -27.79
N ILE A 88 -58.84 -68.85 -28.94
CA ILE A 88 -59.70 -68.72 -30.13
C ILE A 88 -59.14 -69.60 -31.24
N LYS A 89 -59.88 -70.63 -31.63
CA LYS A 89 -59.59 -71.41 -32.84
C LYS A 89 -60.62 -71.11 -33.91
N ALA A 90 -60.20 -71.17 -35.17
CA ALA A 90 -61.10 -71.02 -36.31
C ALA A 90 -62.27 -72.02 -36.30
N SER A 91 -62.16 -73.12 -35.54
CA SER A 91 -63.21 -74.12 -35.32
C SER A 91 -64.21 -73.77 -34.21
N ASP A 92 -63.90 -72.88 -33.27
CA ASP A 92 -64.81 -72.47 -32.18
C ASP A 92 -66.00 -71.62 -32.70
N PHE A 93 -65.85 -71.06 -33.90
CA PHE A 93 -66.79 -70.16 -34.59
C PHE A 93 -67.08 -70.74 -35.98
N PRO A 94 -67.95 -71.75 -36.10
CA PRO A 94 -68.19 -72.44 -37.37
C PRO A 94 -68.80 -71.54 -38.45
N SER A 95 -69.50 -70.46 -38.08
CA SER A 95 -70.05 -69.51 -39.04
C SER A 95 -69.01 -68.46 -39.45
N THR A 96 -68.96 -68.14 -40.77
CA THR A 96 -68.16 -67.01 -41.28
C THR A 96 -68.61 -65.69 -40.63
N GLU A 97 -69.92 -65.53 -40.38
CA GLU A 97 -70.46 -64.34 -39.70
C GLU A 97 -70.00 -64.27 -38.25
N GLU A 98 -69.80 -65.40 -37.56
CA GLU A 98 -69.22 -65.42 -36.22
C GLU A 98 -67.73 -65.02 -36.23
N LYS A 99 -66.94 -65.50 -37.21
CA LYS A 99 -65.51 -65.14 -37.38
C LYS A 99 -65.33 -63.67 -37.76
N GLU A 100 -66.18 -63.20 -38.66
CA GLU A 100 -66.21 -61.81 -39.08
C GLU A 100 -66.72 -60.92 -37.95
N GLU A 101 -67.75 -61.31 -37.20
CA GLU A 101 -68.20 -60.53 -36.05
C GLU A 101 -67.12 -60.47 -34.97
N LEU A 102 -66.33 -61.53 -34.78
CA LEU A 102 -65.18 -61.51 -33.86
C LEU A 102 -64.06 -60.59 -34.37
N LEU A 103 -63.60 -60.75 -35.62
CA LEU A 103 -62.58 -59.88 -36.22
C LEU A 103 -63.07 -58.41 -36.25
N ARG A 104 -64.37 -58.20 -36.46
CA ARG A 104 -65.02 -56.88 -36.46
C ARG A 104 -65.08 -56.29 -35.06
N GLN A 105 -65.54 -57.02 -34.04
CA GLN A 105 -65.57 -56.51 -32.66
C GLN A 105 -64.16 -56.29 -32.09
N ILE A 106 -63.18 -57.12 -32.46
CA ILE A 106 -61.76 -56.91 -32.12
C ILE A 106 -61.23 -55.65 -32.81
N PHE A 107 -61.58 -55.45 -34.07
CA PHE A 107 -61.23 -54.24 -34.80
C PHE A 107 -61.93 -52.99 -34.20
N LEU A 108 -63.21 -53.08 -33.83
CA LEU A 108 -63.97 -52.01 -33.18
C LEU A 108 -63.45 -51.68 -31.79
N ALA A 109 -63.00 -52.68 -31.04
CA ALA A 109 -62.25 -52.52 -29.80
C ALA A 109 -60.80 -52.04 -30.01
N LYS A 110 -60.40 -51.75 -31.26
CA LYS A 110 -59.10 -51.21 -31.69
C LYS A 110 -57.90 -52.07 -31.31
N LYS A 111 -57.99 -53.38 -31.54
CA LYS A 111 -56.91 -54.35 -31.29
C LYS A 111 -56.35 -54.96 -32.60
N GLU A 112 -55.67 -54.16 -33.44
CA GLU A 112 -55.09 -54.60 -34.74
C GLU A 112 -54.03 -55.70 -34.60
N GLU A 113 -53.17 -55.61 -33.58
CA GLU A 113 -52.18 -56.66 -33.31
C GLU A 113 -52.82 -58.00 -33.03
N LEU A 114 -53.98 -58.00 -32.35
CA LEU A 114 -54.77 -59.19 -32.15
C LEU A 114 -55.37 -59.68 -33.49
N TRP A 115 -55.77 -58.76 -34.37
CA TRP A 115 -56.32 -59.08 -35.71
C TRP A 115 -55.29 -59.74 -36.65
N LYS A 116 -54.03 -59.29 -36.65
CA LYS A 116 -52.95 -59.92 -37.46
C LYS A 116 -52.53 -61.28 -36.91
N LYS A 117 -52.66 -61.48 -35.59
CA LYS A 117 -52.20 -62.68 -34.89
C LYS A 117 -53.27 -63.77 -34.77
N ILE A 118 -54.55 -63.43 -34.93
CA ILE A 118 -55.62 -64.43 -35.01
C ILE A 118 -55.55 -65.13 -36.39
N PRO A 119 -55.42 -66.46 -36.44
CA PRO A 119 -55.17 -67.21 -37.67
C PRO A 119 -56.46 -67.41 -38.48
N LEU A 120 -56.94 -66.31 -39.08
CA LEU A 120 -58.17 -66.28 -39.87
C LEU A 120 -57.98 -65.67 -41.30
N HIS A 121 -56.74 -65.50 -41.83
CA HIS A 121 -56.44 -64.94 -43.18
C HIS A 121 -55.97 -65.99 -44.21
N GLU A 122 -56.51 -66.03 -45.44
CA GLU A 122 -56.26 -67.11 -46.43
C GLU A 122 -55.20 -66.77 -47.53
N THR A 123 -54.26 -67.66 -47.87
CA THR A 123 -53.24 -67.47 -48.95
C THR A 123 -53.75 -67.80 -50.37
N VAL A 124 -52.99 -67.48 -51.45
CA VAL A 124 -53.32 -67.96 -52.82
C VAL A 124 -53.35 -69.49 -52.95
N GLU A 125 -52.80 -70.20 -51.95
CA GLU A 125 -52.80 -71.65 -51.83
C GLU A 125 -53.93 -72.22 -50.94
N GLY A 126 -54.83 -71.38 -50.38
CA GLY A 126 -56.00 -71.82 -49.58
C GLY A 126 -55.75 -72.14 -48.10
N LYS A 127 -54.62 -71.70 -47.52
CA LYS A 127 -54.27 -71.94 -46.09
C LYS A 127 -54.57 -70.70 -45.24
N PHE A 128 -55.10 -70.89 -44.03
CA PHE A 128 -55.26 -69.81 -43.06
C PHE A 128 -53.95 -69.53 -42.30
N VAL A 129 -53.36 -68.36 -42.51
CA VAL A 129 -52.07 -67.91 -41.96
C VAL A 129 -52.23 -66.60 -41.17
N TYR A 130 -51.17 -66.25 -40.44
CA TYR A 130 -50.94 -64.89 -39.97
C TYR A 130 -50.17 -64.10 -41.05
N ILE A 131 -50.14 -62.77 -40.95
CA ILE A 131 -49.49 -61.87 -41.92
C ILE A 131 -48.07 -61.51 -41.44
N ASP A 132 -47.03 -61.60 -42.30
CA ASP A 132 -45.62 -61.24 -42.03
C ASP A 132 -44.91 -60.44 -43.16
N ASN A 133 -43.62 -60.11 -42.99
CA ASN A 133 -42.84 -59.23 -43.89
C ASN A 133 -42.44 -59.84 -45.24
N GLN A 134 -42.55 -61.16 -45.39
CA GLN A 134 -42.29 -61.84 -46.67
C GLN A 134 -43.59 -62.16 -47.40
N THR A 135 -44.69 -61.60 -46.90
CA THR A 135 -46.02 -61.82 -47.42
C THR A 135 -46.45 -60.63 -48.26
N TYR A 136 -46.67 -60.87 -49.54
CA TYR A 136 -47.10 -59.86 -50.50
C TYR A 136 -48.45 -60.24 -51.11
N LEU A 137 -49.15 -59.26 -51.65
CA LEU A 137 -50.26 -59.46 -52.57
C LEU A 137 -49.69 -59.75 -53.96
N GLU A 138 -50.40 -60.61 -54.69
CA GLU A 138 -50.06 -60.99 -56.04
C GLU A 138 -50.00 -59.77 -57.00
N ASN A 139 -48.91 -59.63 -57.78
CA ASN A 139 -48.79 -58.64 -58.85
C ASN A 139 -48.95 -59.27 -60.24
N PRO A 140 -49.98 -58.91 -61.02
CA PRO A 140 -50.15 -59.42 -62.38
C PRO A 140 -49.06 -59.00 -63.38
N ASN A 141 -48.34 -57.90 -63.15
CA ASN A 141 -47.40 -57.32 -64.13
C ASN A 141 -45.94 -57.76 -63.98
N TYR A 142 -45.61 -58.48 -62.90
CA TYR A 142 -44.25 -58.92 -62.63
C TYR A 142 -44.27 -60.30 -61.98
N SER A 143 -43.89 -61.32 -62.75
CA SER A 143 -43.76 -62.68 -62.25
C SER A 143 -42.46 -62.86 -61.47
N CYS A 144 -42.50 -63.62 -60.38
CA CYS A 144 -41.32 -63.96 -59.61
C CYS A 144 -40.37 -64.90 -60.39
N ASP A 145 -39.10 -64.48 -60.58
CA ASP A 145 -38.02 -65.28 -61.17
C ASP A 145 -37.82 -66.59 -60.41
N ASP A 146 -37.49 -67.67 -61.12
CA ASP A 146 -37.36 -69.01 -60.51
C ASP A 146 -36.30 -69.05 -59.41
N LYS A 147 -35.25 -68.20 -59.49
CA LYS A 147 -34.24 -68.07 -58.43
C LYS A 147 -34.80 -67.48 -57.13
N LEU A 148 -36.02 -66.91 -57.11
CA LEU A 148 -36.62 -66.20 -55.97
C LEU A 148 -37.90 -66.85 -55.38
N ARG A 149 -38.54 -67.82 -56.04
CA ARG A 149 -39.88 -68.35 -55.64
C ARG A 149 -39.96 -68.98 -54.26
N ASN A 150 -38.93 -69.68 -53.81
CA ASN A 150 -38.92 -70.35 -52.50
C ASN A 150 -38.65 -69.40 -51.32
N ILE A 151 -38.53 -68.09 -51.59
CA ILE A 151 -38.12 -67.08 -50.60
C ILE A 151 -39.33 -66.24 -50.11
N VAL A 152 -40.45 -66.15 -50.86
CA VAL A 152 -41.57 -65.21 -50.59
C VAL A 152 -42.96 -65.87 -50.59
N LYS A 153 -43.91 -65.34 -49.79
CA LYS A 153 -45.32 -65.82 -49.67
C LYS A 153 -46.29 -64.83 -50.33
N ILE A 154 -47.36 -65.33 -50.97
CA ILE A 154 -48.33 -64.47 -51.68
C ILE A 154 -49.79 -64.72 -51.23
N ILE A 155 -50.57 -63.67 -50.89
CA ILE A 155 -51.95 -63.73 -50.38
C ILE A 155 -53.00 -63.25 -51.40
N LYS A 156 -54.21 -63.86 -51.37
CA LYS A 156 -55.38 -63.46 -52.15
C LYS A 156 -56.37 -62.66 -51.29
N SER A 157 -56.68 -61.43 -51.65
CA SER A 157 -57.52 -60.53 -50.85
C SER A 157 -59.03 -60.88 -50.92
N THR A 158 -59.68 -61.05 -49.76
CA THR A 158 -61.13 -61.30 -49.60
C THR A 158 -61.91 -60.16 -48.94
N SER A 159 -61.22 -59.19 -48.33
CA SER A 159 -61.83 -57.98 -47.79
C SER A 159 -61.00 -56.72 -48.06
N ASN A 160 -61.67 -55.56 -48.08
CA ASN A 160 -61.00 -54.26 -48.22
C ASN A 160 -60.01 -53.98 -47.07
N LEU A 161 -60.21 -54.59 -45.90
CA LEU A 161 -59.29 -54.50 -44.78
C LEU A 161 -57.92 -55.10 -45.11
N GLN A 162 -57.86 -56.22 -45.86
CA GLN A 162 -56.59 -56.85 -46.24
C GLN A 162 -55.80 -56.05 -47.28
N LYS A 163 -56.47 -55.41 -48.26
CA LYS A 163 -55.79 -54.60 -49.30
C LYS A 163 -55.03 -53.42 -48.73
N ASN A 164 -55.50 -52.89 -47.61
CA ASN A 164 -54.86 -51.76 -46.95
C ASN A 164 -53.67 -52.17 -46.06
N LEU A 165 -53.50 -53.46 -45.75
CA LEU A 165 -52.55 -53.93 -44.74
C LEU A 165 -51.43 -54.83 -45.30
N ILE A 166 -51.41 -55.19 -46.60
CA ILE A 166 -50.42 -56.10 -47.22
C ILE A 166 -49.85 -55.52 -48.55
N PRO A 167 -48.51 -55.48 -48.80
CA PRO A 167 -47.85 -54.84 -49.97
C PRO A 167 -47.75 -55.70 -51.27
N LEU A 168 -47.39 -55.13 -52.44
CA LEU A 168 -47.31 -55.77 -53.79
C LEU A 168 -45.85 -56.15 -54.25
N TRP A 169 -45.64 -57.05 -55.24
CA TRP A 169 -44.31 -57.57 -55.73
C TRP A 169 -43.70 -56.88 -57.00
N THR A 170 -42.40 -56.46 -57.06
CA THR A 170 -41.77 -55.62 -58.16
C THR A 170 -40.26 -55.89 -58.50
N PRO A 171 -39.64 -55.36 -59.61
CA PRO A 171 -38.19 -55.52 -59.91
C PRO A 171 -37.24 -54.93 -58.86
N GLU A 172 -37.61 -53.82 -58.23
CA GLU A 172 -36.88 -53.30 -57.07
C GLU A 172 -36.97 -54.27 -55.90
N ALA A 173 -38.13 -54.90 -55.67
CA ALA A 173 -38.24 -55.98 -54.70
C ALA A 173 -37.27 -57.11 -55.06
N ALA A 174 -37.08 -57.44 -56.34
CA ALA A 174 -36.09 -58.44 -56.77
C ALA A 174 -34.63 -58.02 -56.53
N ILE A 175 -34.22 -56.79 -56.86
CA ILE A 175 -32.87 -56.28 -56.53
C ILE A 175 -32.66 -56.31 -55.01
N ASN A 176 -33.67 -55.90 -54.24
CA ASN A 176 -33.63 -55.95 -52.78
C ASN A 176 -33.47 -57.38 -52.25
N ILE A 177 -34.13 -58.37 -52.87
CA ILE A 177 -33.89 -59.78 -52.55
C ILE A 177 -32.49 -60.23 -52.99
N ILE A 178 -31.97 -59.84 -54.17
CA ILE A 178 -30.63 -60.21 -54.66
C ILE A 178 -29.54 -59.67 -53.73
N ILE A 179 -29.63 -58.41 -53.30
CA ILE A 179 -28.67 -57.79 -52.40
C ILE A 179 -28.65 -58.50 -51.03
N GLN A 180 -29.76 -59.11 -50.63
CA GLN A 180 -29.85 -59.92 -49.41
C GLN A 180 -29.25 -61.34 -49.57
N GLN A 181 -28.81 -61.73 -50.77
CA GLN A 181 -28.20 -63.05 -51.00
C GLN A 181 -26.71 -63.08 -50.64
N PRO A 182 -26.21 -64.20 -50.08
CA PRO A 182 -24.81 -64.30 -49.64
C PRO A 182 -23.77 -64.28 -50.79
N ASN A 183 -24.15 -64.59 -52.03
CA ASN A 183 -23.23 -64.60 -53.18
C ASN A 183 -23.73 -63.69 -54.31
N ILE A 184 -23.55 -62.38 -54.13
CA ILE A 184 -23.99 -61.35 -55.08
C ILE A 184 -23.21 -61.42 -56.40
N GLY A 185 -21.91 -61.77 -56.35
CA GLY A 185 -21.06 -61.88 -57.54
C GLY A 185 -21.56 -62.91 -58.54
N HIS A 186 -22.29 -63.94 -58.11
CA HIS A 186 -22.93 -64.91 -59.00
C HIS A 186 -24.02 -64.28 -59.90
N PHE A 187 -24.59 -63.15 -59.47
CA PHE A 187 -25.61 -62.41 -60.19
C PHE A 187 -25.01 -61.22 -60.98
N TYR A 188 -23.69 -61.09 -61.17
CA TYR A 188 -23.07 -59.89 -61.76
C TYR A 188 -23.61 -59.53 -63.16
N LEU A 189 -23.92 -60.52 -64.00
CA LEU A 189 -24.55 -60.30 -65.30
C LEU A 189 -25.99 -59.79 -65.14
N LEU A 190 -26.80 -60.45 -64.30
CA LEU A 190 -28.17 -60.02 -63.99
C LEU A 190 -28.16 -58.61 -63.38
N LEU A 191 -27.17 -58.26 -62.56
CA LEU A 191 -26.99 -56.92 -62.03
C LEU A 191 -26.59 -55.91 -63.11
N LEU A 192 -25.66 -56.24 -64.02
CA LEU A 192 -25.31 -55.37 -65.17
C LEU A 192 -26.50 -55.15 -66.13
N GLU A 193 -27.49 -56.05 -66.12
CA GLU A 193 -28.75 -55.93 -66.85
C GLU A 193 -29.80 -55.12 -66.10
N LEU A 194 -29.93 -55.31 -64.78
CA LEU A 194 -30.92 -54.61 -63.94
C LEU A 194 -30.48 -53.18 -63.52
N ILE A 195 -29.17 -52.87 -63.54
CA ILE A 195 -28.63 -51.55 -63.13
C ILE A 195 -29.30 -50.36 -63.85
N PRO A 196 -29.58 -50.39 -65.16
CA PRO A 196 -30.28 -49.30 -65.84
C PRO A 196 -31.68 -49.00 -65.24
N GLU A 197 -32.42 -50.03 -64.81
CA GLU A 197 -33.76 -49.92 -64.20
C GLU A 197 -33.71 -49.67 -62.68
N ALA A 198 -32.55 -49.87 -62.07
CA ALA A 198 -32.36 -49.64 -60.65
C ALA A 198 -32.50 -48.16 -60.31
N SER A 199 -33.21 -47.88 -59.20
CA SER A 199 -33.22 -46.55 -58.60
C SER A 199 -31.81 -46.07 -58.24
N ASN A 200 -31.65 -44.75 -58.08
CA ASN A 200 -30.37 -44.17 -57.68
C ASN A 200 -29.87 -44.75 -56.34
N GLU A 201 -30.78 -45.08 -55.42
CA GLU A 201 -30.47 -45.71 -54.13
C GLU A 201 -29.83 -47.09 -54.31
N LEU A 202 -30.37 -47.89 -55.23
CA LEU A 202 -29.83 -49.19 -55.57
C LEU A 202 -28.47 -49.06 -56.30
N LYS A 203 -28.31 -48.10 -57.22
CA LYS A 203 -27.00 -47.84 -57.87
C LYS A 203 -25.93 -47.46 -56.86
N GLN A 204 -26.26 -46.64 -55.86
CA GLN A 204 -25.35 -46.28 -54.77
C GLN A 204 -25.00 -47.48 -53.90
N THR A 205 -25.94 -48.39 -53.69
CA THR A 205 -25.69 -49.66 -52.98
C THR A 205 -24.73 -50.53 -53.79
N LEU A 206 -24.95 -50.65 -55.10
CA LEU A 206 -24.12 -51.45 -55.99
C LEU A 206 -22.68 -50.95 -56.15
N LYS A 207 -22.44 -49.63 -56.10
CA LYS A 207 -21.07 -49.05 -56.05
C LYS A 207 -20.23 -49.60 -54.90
N LYS A 208 -20.89 -49.87 -53.77
CA LYS A 208 -20.27 -50.26 -52.50
C LYS A 208 -20.23 -51.77 -52.30
N LEU A 209 -20.73 -52.55 -53.25
CA LEU A 209 -20.68 -54.00 -53.21
C LEU A 209 -19.58 -54.54 -54.11
N LYS A 210 -18.95 -55.62 -53.66
CA LYS A 210 -17.82 -56.26 -54.35
C LYS A 210 -18.33 -57.31 -55.33
N TRP A 211 -18.55 -56.93 -56.58
CA TRP A 211 -19.11 -57.84 -57.60
C TRP A 211 -18.46 -57.73 -58.99
N LEU A 212 -17.56 -56.77 -59.23
CA LEU A 212 -16.99 -56.50 -60.57
C LEU A 212 -15.57 -57.11 -60.75
N PRO A 213 -15.23 -57.85 -61.82
CA PRO A 213 -13.91 -58.50 -61.95
C PRO A 213 -12.74 -57.59 -62.39
N SER A 214 -11.54 -57.75 -61.79
CA SER A 214 -10.30 -56.97 -62.06
C SER A 214 -9.10 -57.85 -62.48
N ARG A 215 -8.20 -57.35 -63.37
CA ARG A 215 -6.93 -58.03 -63.72
C ARG A 215 -5.83 -57.79 -62.69
N SER A 216 -5.80 -56.59 -62.13
CA SER A 216 -4.93 -56.27 -60.99
C SER A 216 -5.50 -56.97 -59.75
N GLY A 217 -4.92 -58.13 -59.37
CA GLY A 217 -5.24 -58.82 -58.11
C GLY A 217 -6.20 -60.02 -58.18
N GLY A 218 -6.58 -60.51 -59.37
CA GLY A 218 -7.20 -61.83 -59.56
C GLY A 218 -8.58 -62.06 -58.90
N GLY A 219 -9.28 -61.01 -58.46
CA GLY A 219 -10.56 -61.10 -57.75
C GLY A 219 -11.57 -60.03 -58.16
N MET A 220 -12.69 -59.99 -57.44
CA MET A 220 -13.70 -58.95 -57.59
C MET A 220 -13.21 -57.62 -56.98
N THR A 221 -13.60 -56.49 -57.54
CA THR A 221 -13.36 -55.13 -57.06
C THR A 221 -14.69 -54.39 -56.92
N TYR A 222 -14.61 -53.26 -56.23
CA TYR A 222 -15.71 -52.31 -56.13
C TYR A 222 -15.67 -51.41 -57.36
N PRO A 223 -16.80 -51.16 -58.03
CA PRO A 223 -16.86 -50.17 -59.10
C PRO A 223 -16.27 -48.81 -58.70
N ASP A 224 -16.45 -48.40 -57.44
CA ASP A 224 -15.96 -47.13 -56.89
C ASP A 224 -14.42 -47.00 -56.84
N ASN A 225 -13.69 -48.12 -56.79
CA ASN A 225 -12.21 -48.14 -56.74
C ASN A 225 -11.54 -48.05 -58.12
N VAL A 226 -12.32 -47.97 -59.20
CA VAL A 226 -11.79 -47.93 -60.57
C VAL A 226 -11.55 -46.48 -60.99
N VAL A 227 -10.29 -46.12 -61.25
CA VAL A 227 -9.84 -44.74 -61.54
C VAL A 227 -9.70 -44.49 -63.04
N ASN A 228 -10.27 -43.38 -63.50
CA ASN A 228 -10.19 -42.91 -64.89
C ASN A 228 -9.66 -41.46 -64.92
N LEU A 229 -8.39 -41.24 -65.31
CA LEU A 229 -7.77 -39.91 -65.33
C LEU A 229 -8.39 -38.98 -66.40
N ALA A 230 -8.42 -37.67 -66.18
CA ALA A 230 -8.83 -36.72 -67.21
C ALA A 230 -7.92 -36.80 -68.46
N GLU A 231 -8.46 -36.59 -69.67
CA GLU A 231 -7.72 -36.80 -70.93
C GLU A 231 -6.42 -35.98 -71.03
N HIS A 232 -6.41 -34.76 -70.48
CA HIS A 232 -5.23 -33.89 -70.51
C HIS A 232 -4.07 -34.37 -69.64
N LEU A 233 -4.32 -35.30 -68.71
CA LEU A 233 -3.31 -35.94 -67.87
C LEU A 233 -2.72 -37.19 -68.53
N ARG A 234 -3.28 -37.64 -69.67
CA ARG A 234 -2.87 -38.85 -70.41
C ARG A 234 -2.07 -38.54 -71.69
N LYS A 235 -1.39 -37.40 -71.75
CA LYS A 235 -0.62 -37.02 -72.95
C LYS A 235 0.42 -38.11 -73.27
N LYS A 236 0.57 -38.44 -74.56
CA LYS A 236 1.42 -39.53 -75.07
C LYS A 236 2.90 -39.53 -74.62
N ASN A 237 3.41 -38.39 -74.16
CA ASN A 237 4.79 -38.23 -73.67
C ASN A 237 4.86 -37.80 -72.19
N ASP A 238 3.71 -37.76 -71.49
CA ASP A 238 3.64 -37.30 -70.10
C ASP A 238 3.56 -38.49 -69.15
N THR A 239 4.58 -38.59 -68.29
CA THR A 239 4.86 -39.72 -67.41
C THR A 239 3.96 -39.80 -66.18
N LEU A 240 2.93 -38.93 -66.07
CA LEU A 240 2.11 -38.83 -64.85
C LEU A 240 1.28 -40.08 -64.57
N GLU A 241 0.68 -40.71 -65.60
CA GLU A 241 -0.07 -41.97 -65.43
C GLU A 241 0.86 -43.11 -64.97
N ASP A 242 2.07 -43.20 -65.54
CA ASP A 242 3.09 -44.20 -65.18
C ASP A 242 3.74 -43.93 -63.81
N GLU A 243 3.98 -42.66 -63.47
CA GLU A 243 4.45 -42.23 -62.14
C GLU A 243 3.38 -42.56 -61.09
N LEU A 244 2.10 -42.27 -61.36
CA LEU A 244 1.00 -42.55 -60.44
C LEU A 244 0.72 -44.05 -60.29
N GLU A 245 0.79 -44.83 -61.38
CA GLU A 245 0.68 -46.29 -61.32
C GLU A 245 1.83 -46.89 -60.50
N ARG A 246 3.06 -46.37 -60.63
CA ARG A 246 4.18 -46.77 -59.77
C ARG A 246 3.91 -46.46 -58.31
N VAL A 247 3.28 -45.33 -58.00
CA VAL A 247 2.86 -45.03 -56.62
C VAL A 247 1.75 -45.99 -56.16
N PHE A 248 0.75 -46.30 -56.99
CA PHE A 248 -0.30 -47.29 -56.65
C PHE A 248 0.28 -48.66 -56.31
N ILE A 249 1.29 -49.11 -57.06
CA ILE A 249 1.98 -50.38 -56.82
C ILE A 249 2.83 -50.31 -55.55
N THR A 250 3.65 -49.26 -55.42
CA THR A 250 4.58 -49.08 -54.30
C THR A 250 3.83 -48.99 -52.97
N GLU A 251 2.72 -48.25 -52.95
CA GLU A 251 1.87 -48.05 -51.76
C GLU A 251 0.81 -49.15 -51.58
N LYS A 252 0.73 -50.14 -52.49
CA LYS A 252 -0.30 -51.21 -52.49
C LYS A 252 -1.73 -50.66 -52.37
N SER A 253 -2.05 -49.65 -53.18
CA SER A 253 -3.34 -48.95 -53.13
C SER A 253 -4.52 -49.83 -53.53
N LYS A 254 -5.71 -49.50 -53.00
CA LYS A 254 -7.00 -50.12 -53.40
C LYS A 254 -7.45 -49.72 -54.80
N TYR A 255 -6.93 -48.61 -55.33
CA TYR A 255 -7.33 -48.09 -56.62
C TYR A 255 -6.70 -48.88 -57.76
N VAL A 256 -7.46 -49.01 -58.83
CA VAL A 256 -7.01 -49.68 -60.04
C VAL A 256 -7.35 -48.77 -61.22
N MET A 257 -6.38 -48.52 -62.09
CA MET A 257 -6.64 -47.78 -63.32
C MET A 257 -7.66 -48.52 -64.20
N LEU A 258 -8.58 -47.78 -64.82
CA LEU A 258 -9.63 -48.34 -65.71
C LEU A 258 -9.04 -49.23 -66.80
N SER A 259 -7.83 -48.92 -67.28
CA SER A 259 -7.06 -49.69 -68.25
C SER A 259 -6.69 -51.11 -67.77
N LYS A 260 -6.99 -51.48 -66.51
CA LYS A 260 -6.63 -52.76 -65.88
C LYS A 260 -7.84 -53.65 -65.46
N LEU A 261 -9.08 -53.36 -65.86
CA LEU A 261 -10.27 -54.21 -65.55
C LEU A 261 -10.37 -55.50 -66.40
N ASN A 262 -11.06 -56.53 -65.88
CA ASN A 262 -11.32 -57.80 -66.60
C ASN A 262 -12.78 -57.93 -67.07
N VAL A 263 -13.26 -56.93 -67.81
CA VAL A 263 -14.61 -56.87 -68.37
C VAL A 263 -14.50 -56.55 -69.86
N GLU A 264 -15.35 -57.15 -70.69
CA GLU A 264 -15.39 -56.84 -72.11
C GLU A 264 -15.72 -55.35 -72.35
N ASN A 265 -15.05 -54.73 -73.32
CA ASN A 265 -15.19 -53.30 -73.60
C ASN A 265 -16.64 -52.85 -73.81
N GLN A 266 -17.50 -53.73 -74.36
CA GLN A 266 -18.91 -53.43 -74.58
C GLN A 266 -19.69 -53.15 -73.29
N TYR A 267 -19.26 -53.63 -72.12
CA TYR A 267 -19.94 -53.37 -70.85
C TYR A 267 -19.31 -52.21 -70.06
N LEU A 268 -18.12 -51.72 -70.42
CA LEU A 268 -17.42 -50.65 -69.69
C LEU A 268 -18.20 -49.33 -69.67
N HIS A 269 -19.00 -49.05 -70.71
CA HIS A 269 -19.85 -47.85 -70.73
C HIS A 269 -20.98 -47.91 -69.71
N ARG A 270 -21.49 -49.11 -69.37
CA ARG A 270 -22.51 -49.31 -68.34
C ARG A 270 -22.00 -49.01 -66.93
N LEU A 271 -20.67 -48.94 -66.76
CA LEU A 271 -20.02 -48.57 -65.51
C LEU A 271 -19.86 -47.06 -65.32
N LYS A 272 -20.24 -46.24 -66.30
CA LYS A 272 -20.03 -44.77 -66.25
C LYS A 272 -20.60 -44.14 -64.98
N ASP A 273 -21.76 -44.60 -64.55
CA ASP A 273 -22.46 -44.04 -63.37
C ASP A 273 -21.94 -44.63 -62.04
N ILE A 274 -21.10 -45.67 -62.11
CA ILE A 274 -20.61 -46.43 -60.95
C ILE A 274 -19.09 -46.45 -60.75
N ARG A 275 -18.28 -45.79 -61.62
CA ARG A 275 -16.80 -45.68 -61.52
C ARG A 275 -16.30 -44.29 -61.08
N SER A 276 -15.00 -44.16 -60.77
CA SER A 276 -14.36 -42.90 -60.34
C SER A 276 -13.56 -42.20 -61.45
N ASN A 277 -13.77 -40.88 -61.65
CA ASN A 277 -12.99 -40.04 -62.59
C ASN A 277 -12.07 -39.07 -61.83
N TRP A 278 -10.79 -38.99 -62.18
CA TRP A 278 -9.77 -38.23 -61.44
C TRP A 278 -9.15 -37.09 -62.27
N ASN A 279 -8.98 -35.91 -61.66
CA ASN A 279 -8.22 -34.75 -62.18
C ASN A 279 -6.96 -34.47 -61.31
N GLU A 280 -6.24 -33.37 -61.58
CA GLU A 280 -5.04 -32.95 -60.83
C GLU A 280 -5.28 -32.86 -59.33
N ASN A 281 -6.46 -32.40 -58.91
CA ASN A 281 -6.82 -32.33 -57.49
C ASN A 281 -7.03 -33.71 -56.89
N ASN A 282 -7.57 -34.69 -57.64
CA ASN A 282 -7.65 -36.07 -57.17
C ASN A 282 -6.27 -36.72 -57.05
N VAL A 283 -5.35 -36.44 -58.00
CA VAL A 283 -3.96 -36.91 -57.95
C VAL A 283 -3.24 -36.32 -56.75
N LEU A 284 -3.32 -34.99 -56.56
CA LEU A 284 -2.70 -34.31 -55.43
C LEU A 284 -3.26 -34.80 -54.09
N LYS A 285 -4.58 -35.04 -54.01
CA LYS A 285 -5.21 -35.62 -52.83
C LYS A 285 -4.62 -36.98 -52.51
N PHE A 286 -4.58 -37.88 -53.50
CA PHE A 286 -3.99 -39.21 -53.34
C PHE A 286 -2.53 -39.13 -52.86
N LEU A 287 -1.68 -38.32 -53.51
CA LEU A 287 -0.27 -38.18 -53.16
C LEU A 287 -0.07 -37.66 -51.73
N LEU A 288 -0.94 -36.80 -51.22
CA LEU A 288 -0.82 -36.22 -49.88
C LEU A 288 -1.52 -37.05 -48.78
N SER A 289 -2.57 -37.80 -49.10
CA SER A 289 -3.41 -38.49 -48.11
C SER A 289 -3.24 -40.00 -48.06
N GLU A 290 -2.87 -40.63 -49.17
CA GLU A 290 -2.84 -42.10 -49.30
C GLU A 290 -1.42 -42.66 -49.54
N THR A 291 -0.38 -41.84 -49.40
CA THR A 291 1.04 -42.26 -49.43
C THR A 291 1.62 -42.34 -48.02
N SER A 292 2.56 -43.26 -47.81
CA SER A 292 3.19 -43.51 -46.51
C SER A 292 4.31 -42.50 -46.19
N GLN A 293 5.14 -42.17 -47.19
CA GLN A 293 6.21 -41.16 -47.08
C GLN A 293 6.06 -40.03 -48.10
N THR A 294 5.19 -39.08 -47.80
CA THR A 294 4.82 -38.00 -48.74
C THR A 294 6.02 -37.17 -49.28
N HIS A 295 7.06 -36.96 -48.46
CA HIS A 295 8.25 -36.19 -48.85
C HIS A 295 9.12 -36.87 -49.92
N GLU A 296 9.07 -38.19 -50.07
CA GLU A 296 9.78 -38.89 -51.16
C GLU A 296 9.19 -38.53 -52.54
N TYR A 297 7.92 -38.14 -52.58
CA TYR A 297 7.19 -37.75 -53.77
C TYR A 297 7.15 -36.22 -53.96
N CYS A 298 8.00 -35.45 -53.28
CA CYS A 298 8.00 -33.98 -53.30
C CYS A 298 8.06 -33.40 -54.71
N ASN A 299 8.89 -33.97 -55.58
CA ASN A 299 9.03 -33.52 -56.98
C ASN A 299 7.75 -33.78 -57.78
N LEU A 300 7.07 -34.90 -57.55
CA LEU A 300 5.80 -35.22 -58.20
C LEU A 300 4.67 -34.30 -57.71
N ILE A 301 4.68 -33.94 -56.43
CA ILE A 301 3.79 -32.95 -55.83
C ILE A 301 4.05 -31.57 -56.44
N LEU A 302 5.30 -31.10 -56.51
CA LEU A 302 5.67 -29.83 -57.15
C LEU A 302 5.28 -29.80 -58.63
N LYS A 303 5.51 -30.90 -59.37
CA LYS A 303 5.09 -31.06 -60.77
C LYS A 303 3.57 -30.95 -60.91
N THR A 304 2.80 -31.61 -60.05
CA THR A 304 1.33 -31.53 -60.05
C THR A 304 0.83 -30.12 -59.71
N LEU A 305 1.46 -29.44 -58.75
CA LEU A 305 1.17 -28.05 -58.40
C LEU A 305 1.50 -27.09 -59.55
N LYS A 306 2.61 -27.33 -60.24
CA LYS A 306 3.02 -26.55 -61.40
C LYS A 306 2.03 -26.71 -62.56
N LEU A 307 1.55 -27.93 -62.82
CA LEU A 307 0.48 -28.17 -63.80
C LEU A 307 -0.82 -27.43 -63.47
N LEU A 308 -1.22 -27.41 -62.19
CA LEU A 308 -2.37 -26.63 -61.72
C LEU A 308 -2.17 -25.12 -61.96
N GLN A 309 -0.99 -24.58 -61.63
CA GLN A 309 -0.64 -23.18 -61.88
C GLN A 309 -0.66 -22.84 -63.38
N ASP A 310 -0.01 -23.64 -64.21
CA ASP A 310 0.12 -23.40 -65.65
C ASP A 310 -1.24 -23.45 -66.37
N ARG A 311 -2.16 -24.31 -65.89
CA ARG A 311 -3.55 -24.39 -66.38
C ARG A 311 -4.51 -23.42 -65.67
N LYS A 312 -4.01 -22.60 -64.74
CA LYS A 312 -4.78 -21.67 -63.90
C LYS A 312 -5.96 -22.35 -63.19
N GLN A 313 -5.79 -23.60 -62.80
CA GLN A 313 -6.79 -24.37 -62.07
C GLN A 313 -6.60 -24.16 -60.55
N PRO A 314 -7.67 -23.95 -59.78
CA PRO A 314 -7.55 -23.77 -58.35
C PRO A 314 -7.16 -25.08 -57.66
N ILE A 315 -6.30 -24.98 -56.65
CA ILE A 315 -6.05 -26.07 -55.71
C ILE A 315 -7.29 -26.18 -54.82
N SER A 316 -7.81 -27.40 -54.65
CA SER A 316 -8.97 -27.65 -53.78
C SER A 316 -8.65 -27.30 -52.34
N LYS A 317 -9.65 -26.88 -51.57
CA LYS A 317 -9.48 -26.51 -50.16
C LYS A 317 -8.86 -27.66 -49.35
N GLU A 318 -9.32 -28.88 -49.58
CA GLU A 318 -8.78 -30.09 -48.95
C GLU A 318 -7.28 -30.28 -49.25
N ASN A 319 -6.86 -30.07 -50.49
CA ASN A 319 -5.44 -30.18 -50.86
C ASN A 319 -4.59 -29.05 -50.28
N LEU A 320 -5.12 -27.82 -50.16
CA LEU A 320 -4.43 -26.74 -49.47
C LEU A 320 -4.21 -27.08 -47.99
N ASP A 321 -5.22 -27.64 -47.33
CA ASP A 321 -5.12 -28.10 -45.94
C ASP A 321 -4.10 -29.24 -45.80
N LEU A 322 -4.06 -30.18 -46.74
CA LEU A 322 -3.06 -31.26 -46.76
C LEU A 322 -1.64 -30.75 -47.01
N LEU A 323 -1.43 -29.86 -47.98
CA LEU A 323 -0.13 -29.24 -48.27
C LEU A 323 0.42 -28.47 -47.08
N ARG A 324 -0.45 -27.81 -46.31
CA ARG A 324 -0.08 -27.05 -45.12
C ARG A 324 0.40 -27.96 -43.99
N ASN A 325 -0.26 -29.10 -43.81
CA ASN A 325 -0.12 -29.93 -42.61
C ASN A 325 0.80 -31.15 -42.79
N LYS A 326 1.06 -31.58 -44.03
CA LYS A 326 1.95 -32.71 -44.33
C LYS A 326 3.41 -32.28 -44.47
N LEU A 327 4.32 -33.16 -44.06
CA LEU A 327 5.76 -33.01 -44.29
C LEU A 327 6.07 -33.59 -45.67
N TRP A 328 6.07 -32.72 -46.69
CA TRP A 328 6.23 -33.12 -48.09
C TRP A 328 7.44 -32.46 -48.77
N LEU A 329 8.16 -31.56 -48.09
CA LEU A 329 9.42 -30.97 -48.55
C LEU A 329 10.60 -31.55 -47.77
N VAL A 330 11.83 -31.22 -48.17
CA VAL A 330 13.06 -31.73 -47.56
C VAL A 330 14.08 -30.60 -47.37
N ASP A 331 14.68 -30.49 -46.18
CA ASP A 331 15.74 -29.50 -45.89
C ASP A 331 17.11 -29.94 -46.44
N SER A 332 18.13 -29.06 -46.38
CA SER A 332 19.49 -29.37 -46.86
C SER A 332 20.20 -30.52 -46.14
N ARG A 333 19.63 -31.01 -45.02
CA ARG A 333 20.12 -32.14 -44.24
C ARG A 333 19.33 -33.43 -44.51
N GLY A 334 18.38 -33.42 -45.44
CA GLY A 334 17.54 -34.58 -45.77
C GLY A 334 16.32 -34.77 -44.84
N LYS A 335 16.01 -33.81 -43.95
CA LYS A 335 14.88 -33.92 -43.03
C LYS A 335 13.58 -33.48 -43.70
N ALA A 336 12.54 -34.30 -43.57
CA ALA A 336 11.20 -33.95 -44.05
C ALA A 336 10.64 -32.72 -43.30
N ILE A 337 10.17 -31.73 -44.06
CA ILE A 337 9.66 -30.46 -43.54
C ILE A 337 8.33 -30.08 -44.22
N GLY A 338 7.47 -29.41 -43.46
CA GLY A 338 6.22 -28.84 -43.99
C GLY A 338 6.48 -27.45 -44.57
N ILE A 339 5.70 -27.05 -45.57
CA ILE A 339 5.81 -25.70 -46.17
C ILE A 339 5.54 -24.58 -45.16
N ASN A 340 4.71 -24.85 -44.15
CA ASN A 340 4.42 -23.94 -43.03
C ASN A 340 5.57 -23.75 -42.04
N LYS A 341 6.66 -24.51 -42.19
CA LYS A 341 7.89 -24.36 -41.41
C LYS A 341 8.98 -23.62 -42.18
N ILE A 342 8.68 -23.12 -43.37
CA ILE A 342 9.62 -22.32 -44.16
C ILE A 342 9.38 -20.83 -43.83
N ILE A 343 10.36 -20.21 -43.18
CA ILE A 343 10.35 -18.79 -42.81
C ILE A 343 10.75 -17.94 -44.01
N TYR A 344 9.85 -17.07 -44.45
CA TYR A 344 10.10 -16.12 -45.53
C TYR A 344 9.86 -14.68 -45.07
N PHE A 345 10.97 -13.95 -44.92
CA PHE A 345 10.98 -12.52 -44.56
C PHE A 345 12.09 -11.79 -45.36
N PRO A 346 11.77 -11.18 -46.51
CA PRO A 346 12.78 -10.69 -47.46
C PRO A 346 13.77 -9.67 -46.88
N ALA A 347 13.31 -8.75 -46.01
CA ALA A 347 14.14 -7.66 -45.48
C ALA A 347 15.23 -8.13 -44.49
N LEU A 348 15.09 -9.33 -43.94
CA LEU A 348 16.00 -9.93 -42.94
C LEU A 348 16.43 -11.35 -43.33
N SER A 349 16.42 -11.67 -44.63
CA SER A 349 16.67 -13.04 -45.09
C SER A 349 18.03 -13.58 -44.65
N ASP A 350 19.06 -12.73 -44.61
CA ASP A 350 20.41 -13.14 -44.25
C ASP A 350 20.60 -13.20 -42.74
N GLU A 351 20.07 -12.22 -42.00
CA GLU A 351 20.08 -12.21 -40.54
C GLU A 351 19.31 -13.40 -39.95
N PHE A 352 18.14 -13.72 -40.49
CA PHE A 352 17.36 -14.88 -40.05
C PHE A 352 18.07 -16.19 -40.39
N THR A 353 18.70 -16.29 -41.57
CA THR A 353 19.50 -17.48 -41.90
C THR A 353 20.69 -17.63 -40.94
N ASN A 354 21.38 -16.54 -40.60
CA ASN A 354 22.48 -16.57 -39.62
C ASN A 354 22.00 -16.96 -38.22
N ILE A 355 20.86 -16.43 -37.76
CA ILE A 355 20.27 -16.78 -36.46
C ILE A 355 19.87 -18.27 -36.43
N LEU A 356 19.18 -18.76 -37.47
CA LEU A 356 18.70 -20.15 -37.53
C LEU A 356 19.83 -21.18 -37.68
N THR A 357 20.96 -20.79 -38.27
CA THR A 357 22.13 -21.68 -38.44
C THR A 357 22.98 -21.82 -37.17
N GLN A 358 22.81 -20.94 -36.18
CA GLN A 358 23.49 -21.05 -34.88
C GLN A 358 22.91 -22.16 -33.99
N LEU A 359 21.75 -22.74 -34.33
CA LEU A 359 21.15 -23.85 -33.60
C LEU A 359 21.12 -25.13 -34.43
N GLU A 360 21.63 -26.24 -33.87
CA GLU A 360 21.59 -27.54 -34.54
C GLU A 360 20.17 -28.14 -34.61
N LEU A 361 19.36 -27.93 -33.56
CA LEU A 361 18.06 -28.58 -33.35
C LEU A 361 16.87 -27.62 -33.51
N TRP A 362 16.72 -27.00 -34.68
CA TRP A 362 15.55 -26.18 -35.01
C TRP A 362 14.69 -26.78 -36.14
N ASN A 363 13.37 -26.53 -36.05
CA ASN A 363 12.36 -27.12 -36.95
C ASN A 363 11.90 -26.18 -38.07
N TYR A 364 12.36 -24.92 -38.08
CA TYR A 364 12.09 -23.98 -39.15
C TYR A 364 13.35 -23.73 -39.99
N VAL A 365 13.14 -23.47 -41.27
CA VAL A 365 14.21 -23.23 -42.24
C VAL A 365 13.87 -22.01 -43.08
N THR A 366 14.86 -21.31 -43.62
CA THR A 366 14.62 -20.34 -44.70
C THR A 366 14.63 -21.06 -46.06
N PRO A 367 14.13 -20.45 -47.15
CA PRO A 367 14.26 -21.04 -48.49
C PRO A 367 15.70 -21.39 -48.88
N LYS A 368 16.70 -20.66 -48.35
CA LYS A 368 18.14 -20.92 -48.57
C LYS A 368 18.65 -22.20 -47.89
N MET A 369 17.85 -22.81 -47.02
CA MET A 369 18.19 -24.01 -46.24
C MET A 369 17.47 -25.29 -46.75
N LEU A 370 16.79 -25.25 -47.91
CA LEU A 370 16.17 -26.43 -48.54
C LEU A 370 17.19 -27.26 -49.34
N ASN A 371 16.86 -28.53 -49.63
CA ASN A 371 17.74 -29.42 -50.41
C ASN A 371 17.98 -28.89 -51.84
N GLU A 372 19.18 -29.15 -52.37
CA GLU A 372 19.56 -28.81 -53.74
C GLU A 372 18.60 -29.48 -54.74
N GLY A 373 17.99 -28.68 -55.63
CA GLY A 373 17.01 -29.14 -56.62
C GLY A 373 15.55 -28.86 -56.27
N ILE A 374 15.23 -28.47 -55.03
CA ILE A 374 13.87 -28.03 -54.66
C ILE A 374 13.72 -26.53 -54.99
N ASN A 375 13.04 -26.22 -56.10
CA ASN A 375 12.69 -24.84 -56.43
C ASN A 375 11.30 -24.48 -55.93
N ILE A 376 11.24 -23.77 -54.80
CA ILE A 376 9.97 -23.34 -54.18
C ILE A 376 9.56 -21.91 -54.56
N ASN A 377 10.37 -21.20 -55.37
CA ASN A 377 10.14 -19.77 -55.67
C ASN A 377 8.80 -19.53 -56.37
N PHE A 378 8.39 -20.43 -57.28
CA PHE A 378 7.09 -20.31 -57.94
C PHE A 378 5.91 -20.43 -56.96
N CYS A 379 6.09 -21.11 -55.82
CA CYS A 379 5.08 -21.18 -54.78
C CYS A 379 4.96 -19.86 -54.00
N LEU A 380 6.07 -19.13 -53.84
CA LEU A 380 6.07 -17.79 -53.21
C LEU A 380 5.35 -16.75 -54.09
N GLU A 381 5.36 -16.94 -55.41
CA GLU A 381 4.66 -16.09 -56.39
C GLU A 381 3.20 -16.51 -56.63
N HIS A 382 2.79 -17.70 -56.15
CA HIS A 382 1.46 -18.24 -56.37
C HIS A 382 0.50 -17.83 -55.24
N ASN A 383 -0.56 -17.08 -55.58
CA ASN A 383 -1.51 -16.51 -54.62
C ASN A 383 -2.08 -17.51 -53.61
N GLN A 384 -2.35 -18.77 -53.97
CA GLN A 384 -2.87 -19.76 -53.00
C GLN A 384 -1.78 -20.44 -52.15
N LEU A 385 -0.52 -20.46 -52.61
CA LEU A 385 0.57 -21.20 -51.97
C LEU A 385 1.44 -20.30 -51.08
N GLN A 386 1.56 -19.02 -51.41
CA GLN A 386 2.34 -18.06 -50.62
C GLN A 386 1.85 -17.98 -49.16
N TYR A 387 0.53 -18.10 -48.93
CA TYR A 387 -0.07 -18.12 -47.60
C TYR A 387 0.22 -19.39 -46.78
N LEU A 388 0.83 -20.41 -47.39
CA LEU A 388 1.22 -21.63 -46.69
C LEU A 388 2.58 -21.48 -45.98
N PHE A 389 3.37 -20.46 -46.31
CA PHE A 389 4.67 -20.19 -45.69
C PHE A 389 4.53 -19.47 -44.35
N CYS A 390 5.54 -19.59 -43.49
CA CYS A 390 5.67 -18.79 -42.29
C CYS A 390 6.17 -17.39 -42.68
N THR A 391 5.29 -16.40 -42.69
CA THR A 391 5.58 -15.04 -43.20
C THR A 391 5.21 -13.96 -42.16
N ASN A 392 5.61 -12.71 -42.40
CA ASN A 392 5.22 -11.55 -41.59
C ASN A 392 5.45 -11.77 -40.07
N LYS A 393 4.42 -11.54 -39.25
CA LYS A 393 4.46 -11.71 -37.78
C LYS A 393 4.84 -13.12 -37.34
N ASP A 394 4.36 -14.15 -38.04
CA ASP A 394 4.69 -15.54 -37.69
C ASP A 394 6.19 -15.80 -37.86
N ALA A 395 6.81 -15.26 -38.92
CA ALA A 395 8.26 -15.35 -39.13
C ALA A 395 9.05 -14.70 -37.98
N ILE A 396 8.63 -13.51 -37.55
CA ILE A 396 9.26 -12.78 -36.44
C ILE A 396 9.11 -13.55 -35.13
N ARG A 397 7.91 -14.12 -34.86
CA ARG A 397 7.65 -14.96 -33.69
C ARG A 397 8.58 -16.16 -33.59
N GLU A 398 8.74 -16.90 -34.69
CA GLU A 398 9.57 -18.11 -34.68
C GLU A 398 11.06 -17.78 -34.56
N VAL A 399 11.52 -16.65 -35.12
CA VAL A 399 12.89 -16.17 -34.89
C VAL A 399 13.08 -15.68 -33.45
N GLY A 400 12.09 -15.00 -32.87
CA GLY A 400 12.08 -14.66 -31.46
C GLY A 400 12.28 -15.89 -30.57
N ASN A 401 11.55 -16.97 -30.82
CA ASN A 401 11.69 -18.23 -30.09
C ASN A 401 13.10 -18.83 -30.18
N VAL A 402 13.82 -18.60 -31.28
CA VAL A 402 15.22 -19.02 -31.46
C VAL A 402 16.17 -18.17 -30.63
N LEU A 403 16.00 -16.85 -30.63
CA LEU A 403 16.83 -15.92 -29.88
C LEU A 403 16.83 -16.21 -28.37
N ASN A 404 15.73 -16.77 -27.85
CA ASN A 404 15.65 -17.26 -26.47
C ASN A 404 16.78 -18.22 -26.10
N GLN A 405 17.26 -19.04 -27.04
CA GLN A 405 18.29 -20.05 -26.83
C GLN A 405 19.72 -19.55 -27.13
N LEU A 406 19.91 -18.29 -27.51
CA LEU A 406 21.19 -17.74 -27.93
C LEU A 406 21.70 -16.67 -26.95
N PRO A 407 22.57 -17.02 -25.97
CA PRO A 407 23.01 -16.09 -24.91
C PRO A 407 23.67 -14.79 -25.39
N ASN A 408 24.30 -14.82 -26.56
CA ASN A 408 24.94 -13.63 -27.14
C ASN A 408 23.92 -12.52 -27.49
N TYR A 409 22.65 -12.89 -27.72
CA TYR A 409 21.56 -11.96 -28.03
C TYR A 409 20.81 -11.48 -26.79
N HIS A 410 21.12 -12.02 -25.60
CA HIS A 410 20.49 -11.59 -24.36
C HIS A 410 21.00 -10.21 -23.97
N ILE A 411 20.07 -9.34 -23.56
CA ILE A 411 20.35 -7.94 -23.23
C ILE A 411 20.22 -7.62 -21.74
N GLY A 412 19.80 -8.58 -20.92
CA GLY A 412 19.60 -8.41 -19.48
C GLY A 412 18.21 -8.86 -19.03
N ASP A 413 18.14 -9.33 -17.79
CA ASP A 413 16.92 -9.85 -17.17
C ASP A 413 16.13 -8.71 -16.54
N PHE A 414 15.41 -7.96 -17.40
CA PHE A 414 14.58 -6.82 -17.03
C PHE A 414 13.09 -7.16 -17.13
N ASP A 415 12.27 -6.43 -16.38
CA ASP A 415 10.83 -6.52 -16.50
C ASP A 415 10.36 -6.00 -17.87
N ILE A 416 9.53 -6.78 -18.55
CA ILE A 416 9.12 -6.52 -19.93
C ILE A 416 8.14 -5.35 -20.03
N ASP A 417 7.23 -5.21 -19.06
CA ASP A 417 6.16 -4.21 -19.10
C ASP A 417 6.71 -2.79 -18.89
N SER A 418 7.84 -2.68 -18.19
CA SER A 418 8.52 -1.41 -17.90
C SER A 418 9.79 -1.17 -18.73
N PHE A 419 10.10 -2.02 -19.71
CA PHE A 419 11.35 -1.94 -20.48
C PHE A 419 11.34 -0.79 -21.52
N PRO A 420 12.18 0.25 -21.38
CA PRO A 420 12.15 1.40 -22.28
C PRO A 420 13.01 1.15 -23.53
N ILE A 421 12.48 0.37 -24.49
CA ILE A 421 13.22 -0.06 -25.69
C ILE A 421 13.86 1.10 -26.48
N ASN A 422 13.17 2.22 -26.63
CA ASN A 422 13.65 3.36 -27.40
C ASN A 422 14.83 4.08 -26.70
N GLU A 423 14.82 4.14 -25.37
CA GLU A 423 15.93 4.66 -24.57
C GLU A 423 17.18 3.77 -24.73
N PHE A 424 17.01 2.45 -24.70
CA PHE A 424 18.11 1.50 -24.89
C PHE A 424 18.71 1.56 -26.29
N ILE A 425 17.89 1.68 -27.33
CA ILE A 425 18.38 1.82 -28.71
C ILE A 425 19.11 3.15 -28.90
N GLN A 426 18.60 4.24 -28.32
CA GLN A 426 19.25 5.54 -28.36
C GLN A 426 20.62 5.50 -27.69
N VAL A 427 20.69 4.88 -26.51
CA VAL A 427 21.95 4.71 -25.77
C VAL A 427 22.86 3.80 -26.58
N PHE A 428 22.51 2.57 -26.94
CA PHE A 428 23.44 1.63 -27.58
C PHE A 428 23.58 1.75 -29.11
N LYS A 429 23.34 2.93 -29.69
CA LYS A 429 23.47 3.12 -31.13
C LYS A 429 24.91 2.87 -31.59
N GLY A 430 25.10 1.86 -32.44
CA GLY A 430 26.42 1.46 -32.95
C GLY A 430 27.21 0.51 -32.04
N PHE A 431 26.62 0.03 -30.93
CA PHE A 431 27.25 -0.95 -30.05
C PHE A 431 26.99 -2.38 -30.54
N THR A 432 28.05 -3.12 -30.88
CA THR A 432 27.96 -4.43 -31.55
C THR A 432 27.72 -5.62 -30.61
N GLU A 433 27.99 -5.46 -29.31
CA GLU A 433 27.84 -6.53 -28.31
C GLU A 433 26.37 -6.80 -27.93
N LEU A 434 25.42 -5.98 -28.42
CA LEU A 434 23.96 -6.18 -28.25
C LEU A 434 23.26 -6.35 -29.62
N PRO A 435 23.56 -7.42 -30.38
CA PRO A 435 23.09 -7.59 -31.76
C PRO A 435 21.57 -7.70 -31.91
N ALA A 436 20.86 -8.08 -30.83
CA ALA A 436 19.40 -8.14 -30.84
C ALA A 436 18.73 -6.77 -31.05
N LEU A 437 19.36 -5.68 -30.57
CA LEU A 437 18.82 -4.33 -30.72
C LEU A 437 18.86 -3.85 -32.17
N ALA A 438 19.81 -4.34 -32.98
CA ALA A 438 19.92 -4.01 -34.40
C ALA A 438 18.74 -4.53 -35.23
N LEU A 439 18.06 -5.61 -34.78
CA LEU A 439 16.89 -6.16 -35.48
C LEU A 439 15.70 -5.17 -35.49
N ARG A 440 15.62 -4.26 -34.51
CA ARG A 440 14.55 -3.27 -34.41
C ARG A 440 14.55 -2.26 -35.56
N GLU A 441 15.68 -2.01 -36.21
CA GLU A 441 15.74 -1.09 -37.37
C GLU A 441 14.92 -1.59 -38.57
N LYS A 442 14.75 -2.90 -38.70
CA LYS A 442 14.08 -3.56 -39.84
C LYS A 442 12.75 -4.25 -39.47
N ILE A 443 12.37 -4.24 -38.18
CA ILE A 443 11.11 -4.80 -37.65
C ILE A 443 10.28 -3.67 -37.05
N SER A 444 8.95 -3.71 -37.21
CA SER A 444 8.06 -2.70 -36.61
C SER A 444 8.12 -2.72 -35.08
N GLU A 445 7.79 -1.61 -34.42
CA GLU A 445 7.85 -1.53 -32.94
C GLU A 445 6.97 -2.57 -32.25
N GLY A 446 5.72 -2.66 -32.71
CA GLY A 446 4.74 -3.59 -32.15
C GLY A 446 5.19 -5.04 -32.31
N ASP A 447 5.71 -5.41 -33.48
CA ASP A 447 6.14 -6.80 -33.70
C ASP A 447 7.44 -7.13 -32.94
N PHE A 448 8.35 -6.17 -32.79
CA PHE A 448 9.57 -6.38 -31.99
C PHE A 448 9.23 -6.56 -30.50
N GLN A 449 8.33 -5.72 -29.96
CA GLN A 449 7.86 -5.83 -28.57
C GLN A 449 7.09 -7.12 -28.32
N GLU A 450 6.23 -7.54 -29.24
CA GLU A 450 5.39 -8.73 -29.10
C GLU A 450 6.21 -10.03 -29.19
N PHE A 451 7.18 -10.10 -30.11
CA PHE A 451 7.79 -11.37 -30.51
C PHE A 451 9.29 -11.49 -30.24
N ILE A 452 10.05 -10.39 -30.24
CA ILE A 452 11.52 -10.43 -30.04
C ILE A 452 11.89 -10.11 -28.60
N LEU A 453 11.38 -9.02 -28.06
CA LEU A 453 11.72 -8.50 -26.74
C LEU A 453 11.57 -9.55 -25.60
N PRO A 454 10.46 -10.32 -25.49
CA PRO A 454 10.30 -11.32 -24.43
C PRO A 454 11.35 -12.43 -24.46
N ASN A 455 11.94 -12.68 -25.63
CA ASN A 455 12.89 -13.75 -25.85
C ASN A 455 14.35 -13.31 -25.63
N ILE A 456 14.64 -12.01 -25.64
CA ILE A 456 16.01 -11.48 -25.43
C ILE A 456 16.21 -10.87 -24.04
N LEU A 457 15.13 -10.57 -23.31
CA LEU A 457 15.16 -10.17 -21.91
C LEU A 457 15.47 -11.39 -21.01
N LYS A 458 16.75 -11.73 -20.95
CA LYS A 458 17.30 -12.89 -20.24
C LYS A 458 18.62 -12.54 -19.55
N PRO A 459 19.02 -13.30 -18.51
CA PRO A 459 20.23 -13.02 -17.76
C PRO A 459 21.49 -13.00 -18.62
N ILE A 460 22.30 -11.95 -18.47
CA ILE A 460 23.67 -11.93 -19.02
C ILE A 460 24.60 -12.58 -18.00
N ASN A 461 25.03 -13.81 -18.28
CA ASN A 461 25.96 -14.54 -17.39
C ASN A 461 27.44 -14.23 -17.64
N ASN A 462 27.75 -13.40 -18.65
CA ASN A 462 29.12 -13.01 -19.00
C ASN A 462 29.47 -11.66 -18.37
N HIS A 463 30.32 -11.65 -17.35
CA HIS A 463 30.73 -10.43 -16.64
C HIS A 463 31.51 -9.45 -17.52
N ASP A 464 32.34 -9.94 -18.47
CA ASP A 464 33.07 -9.08 -19.41
C ASP A 464 32.10 -8.32 -20.32
N LYS A 465 30.97 -8.94 -20.69
CA LYS A 465 29.91 -8.26 -21.46
C LYS A 465 29.30 -7.10 -20.66
N LEU A 466 29.01 -7.31 -19.37
CA LEU A 466 28.47 -6.27 -18.49
C LEU A 466 29.47 -5.12 -18.26
N ILE A 467 30.76 -5.44 -18.08
CA ILE A 467 31.82 -4.43 -17.94
C ILE A 467 31.93 -3.59 -19.21
N LYS A 468 31.97 -4.24 -20.39
CA LYS A 468 31.98 -3.55 -21.70
C LYS A 468 30.77 -2.62 -21.87
N ILE A 469 29.59 -3.05 -21.44
CA ILE A 469 28.36 -2.23 -21.50
C ILE A 469 28.51 -0.95 -20.66
N LEU A 470 28.91 -1.08 -19.38
CA LEU A 470 29.05 0.06 -18.48
C LEU A 470 30.19 1.00 -18.93
N GLN A 471 31.31 0.45 -19.38
CA GLN A 471 32.43 1.23 -19.93
C GLN A 471 32.02 1.97 -21.20
N TRP A 472 31.31 1.31 -22.12
CA TRP A 472 30.83 1.92 -23.35
C TRP A 472 29.92 3.14 -23.06
N ILE A 473 29.03 3.04 -22.08
CA ILE A 473 28.18 4.17 -21.67
C ILE A 473 29.03 5.32 -21.12
N HIS A 474 29.97 5.04 -20.21
CA HIS A 474 30.85 6.06 -19.66
C HIS A 474 31.67 6.77 -20.75
N GLU A 475 32.31 6.00 -21.64
CA GLU A 475 33.20 6.50 -22.69
C GLU A 475 32.46 7.38 -23.70
N ASN A 476 31.23 7.00 -24.10
CA ASN A 476 30.44 7.73 -25.08
C ASN A 476 29.64 8.89 -24.47
N TYR A 477 29.41 8.90 -23.15
CA TYR A 477 28.58 9.90 -22.47
C TYR A 477 29.27 10.49 -21.22
N GLN A 478 30.34 11.27 -21.44
CA GLN A 478 31.08 11.95 -20.36
C GLN A 478 30.23 12.95 -19.54
N LYS A 479 29.18 13.49 -20.15
CA LYS A 479 28.13 14.29 -19.48
C LYS A 479 26.80 13.58 -19.68
N PRO A 480 26.45 12.59 -18.84
CA PRO A 480 25.33 11.71 -19.10
C PRO A 480 24.00 12.47 -18.92
N SER A 481 23.06 12.25 -19.84
CA SER A 481 21.67 12.69 -19.69
C SER A 481 20.91 11.79 -18.69
N GLU A 482 19.75 12.22 -18.21
CA GLU A 482 18.90 11.39 -17.33
C GLU A 482 18.61 9.99 -17.93
N VAL A 483 18.35 9.92 -19.23
CA VAL A 483 18.15 8.65 -19.96
C VAL A 483 19.40 7.75 -19.90
N THR A 484 20.58 8.35 -20.05
CA THR A 484 21.85 7.62 -20.00
C THR A 484 22.10 7.07 -18.59
N ILE A 485 21.85 7.88 -17.56
CA ILE A 485 22.00 7.48 -16.15
C ILE A 485 21.05 6.33 -15.83
N LYS A 486 19.79 6.43 -16.26
CA LYS A 486 18.76 5.40 -16.06
C LYS A 486 19.18 4.06 -16.70
N VAL A 487 19.66 4.07 -17.95
CA VAL A 487 20.16 2.85 -18.62
C VAL A 487 21.41 2.31 -17.92
N TYR A 488 22.34 3.17 -17.51
CA TYR A 488 23.53 2.75 -16.75
C TYR A 488 23.15 2.06 -15.44
N ASN A 489 22.25 2.67 -14.67
CA ASN A 489 21.78 2.17 -13.38
C ASN A 489 21.08 0.81 -13.52
N LYS A 490 20.32 0.58 -14.61
CA LYS A 490 19.73 -0.74 -14.91
C LYS A 490 20.78 -1.84 -15.07
N TYR A 491 21.89 -1.57 -15.76
CA TYR A 491 22.98 -2.54 -15.84
C TYR A 491 23.78 -2.64 -14.54
N LEU A 492 23.96 -1.54 -13.81
CA LEU A 492 24.59 -1.54 -12.50
C LEU A 492 23.84 -2.46 -11.52
N GLU A 493 22.51 -2.39 -11.48
CA GLU A 493 21.63 -3.30 -10.71
C GLU A 493 21.90 -4.78 -11.06
N LEU A 494 22.04 -5.11 -12.35
CA LEU A 494 22.35 -6.47 -12.78
C LEU A 494 23.73 -6.93 -12.27
N THR A 495 24.72 -6.04 -12.26
CA THR A 495 26.07 -6.38 -11.79
C THR A 495 26.14 -6.60 -10.27
N CYS A 496 25.25 -5.97 -9.49
CA CYS A 496 25.24 -6.10 -8.04
C CYS A 496 24.63 -7.41 -7.51
N ARG A 497 24.01 -8.24 -8.38
CA ARG A 497 23.40 -9.54 -8.00
C ARG A 497 24.40 -10.51 -7.36
N ASP A 498 25.64 -10.52 -7.82
CA ASP A 498 26.75 -11.25 -7.17
C ASP A 498 27.74 -10.25 -6.52
N SER A 499 27.54 -10.00 -5.23
CA SER A 499 28.37 -9.05 -4.47
C SER A 499 29.87 -9.38 -4.42
N GLN A 500 30.27 -10.66 -4.57
CA GLN A 500 31.69 -11.03 -4.51
C GLN A 500 32.40 -10.73 -5.84
N VAL A 501 31.76 -11.12 -6.94
CA VAL A 501 32.22 -10.81 -8.30
C VAL A 501 32.21 -9.29 -8.51
N PHE A 502 31.11 -8.62 -8.13
CA PHE A 502 30.98 -7.17 -8.27
C PHE A 502 32.16 -6.44 -7.63
N ALA A 503 32.49 -6.77 -6.38
CA ALA A 503 33.56 -6.12 -5.64
C ALA A 503 34.95 -6.29 -6.27
N LYS A 504 35.26 -7.49 -6.78
CA LYS A 504 36.62 -7.85 -7.24
C LYS A 504 36.84 -7.61 -8.73
N GLU A 505 35.85 -7.87 -9.56
CA GLU A 505 36.00 -7.95 -11.01
C GLU A 505 35.36 -6.76 -11.74
N ILE A 506 34.25 -6.23 -11.24
CA ILE A 506 33.44 -5.20 -11.92
C ILE A 506 33.72 -3.81 -11.36
N LEU A 507 33.52 -3.59 -10.05
CA LEU A 507 33.64 -2.28 -9.40
C LEU A 507 34.98 -1.57 -9.71
N PRO A 508 36.15 -2.24 -9.70
CA PRO A 508 37.43 -1.58 -10.03
C PRO A 508 37.56 -1.10 -11.49
N LYS A 509 36.70 -1.58 -12.40
CA LYS A 509 36.79 -1.34 -13.85
C LYS A 509 35.72 -0.38 -14.38
N ILE A 510 34.82 0.10 -13.52
CA ILE A 510 33.72 0.99 -13.88
C ILE A 510 33.87 2.36 -13.19
N GLN A 511 33.11 3.34 -13.67
CA GLN A 511 33.01 4.67 -13.06
C GLN A 511 31.63 4.82 -12.41
N LEU A 512 31.51 5.63 -11.35
CA LEU A 512 30.24 5.93 -10.71
C LEU A 512 30.03 7.44 -10.64
N LEU A 513 28.79 7.88 -10.49
CA LEU A 513 28.46 9.29 -10.43
C LEU A 513 28.63 9.80 -9.00
N ASN A 514 29.22 10.99 -8.85
CA ASN A 514 29.09 11.75 -7.61
C ASN A 514 27.71 12.45 -7.55
N GLN A 515 27.41 13.14 -6.44
CA GLN A 515 26.16 13.89 -6.28
C GLN A 515 26.06 15.13 -7.19
N ASN A 516 27.15 15.53 -7.84
CA ASN A 516 27.18 16.56 -8.89
C ASN A 516 27.01 15.99 -10.32
N GLY A 517 26.78 14.68 -10.46
CA GLY A 517 26.53 14.04 -11.76
C GLY A 517 27.79 13.82 -12.61
N GLN A 518 28.97 13.82 -12.00
CA GLN A 518 30.25 13.59 -12.68
C GLN A 518 30.73 12.16 -12.47
N TRP A 519 31.28 11.54 -13.52
CA TRP A 519 31.94 10.23 -13.43
C TRP A 519 33.21 10.33 -12.57
N LYS A 520 33.30 9.47 -11.57
CA LYS A 520 34.40 9.38 -10.61
C LYS A 520 34.77 7.92 -10.35
N SER A 521 36.03 7.73 -9.98
CA SER A 521 36.50 6.42 -9.55
C SER A 521 35.83 6.04 -8.23
N PRO A 522 35.44 4.77 -8.03
CA PRO A 522 34.97 4.29 -6.73
C PRO A 522 35.95 4.52 -5.57
N SER A 523 37.24 4.75 -5.86
CA SER A 523 38.26 5.10 -4.86
C SER A 523 38.16 6.54 -4.34
N GLU A 524 37.46 7.43 -5.04
CA GLU A 524 37.31 8.86 -4.74
C GLU A 524 35.92 9.21 -4.17
N LEU A 525 35.03 8.21 -4.06
CA LEU A 525 33.67 8.37 -3.59
C LEU A 525 33.48 7.71 -2.24
N CYS A 526 32.77 8.37 -1.33
CA CYS A 526 32.29 7.80 -0.08
C CYS A 526 30.78 7.51 -0.15
N ASP A 527 30.33 6.65 0.77
CA ASP A 527 28.91 6.35 0.96
C ASP A 527 28.21 7.53 1.66
N GLY A 528 27.37 8.28 0.94
CA GLY A 528 26.62 9.42 1.47
C GLY A 528 25.52 9.07 2.47
N ASN A 529 25.14 7.79 2.58
CA ASN A 529 24.22 7.36 3.64
C ASN A 529 24.93 7.32 4.99
N LYS A 530 26.17 6.83 5.01
CA LYS A 530 27.01 6.75 6.23
C LYS A 530 27.76 8.03 6.51
N ASN A 531 28.23 8.75 5.49
CA ASN A 531 29.00 9.97 5.67
C ASN A 531 28.11 11.20 5.51
N THR A 532 28.27 12.18 6.40
CA THR A 532 27.49 13.42 6.40
C THR A 532 28.43 14.63 6.49
N GLY A 533 27.97 15.80 6.02
CA GLY A 533 28.81 17.01 6.00
C GLY A 533 30.00 16.97 5.01
N ILE A 534 30.00 16.05 4.04
CA ILE A 534 31.03 15.93 3.00
C ILE A 534 30.56 16.63 1.71
N ASP A 535 31.48 17.25 0.99
CA ASP A 535 31.21 17.93 -0.28
C ASP A 535 30.70 16.93 -1.34
N LYS A 536 29.68 17.35 -2.10
CA LYS A 536 28.97 16.55 -3.12
C LYS A 536 29.89 15.97 -4.18
N ASP A 537 31.06 16.58 -4.41
CA ASP A 537 32.05 16.06 -5.35
C ASP A 537 32.64 14.69 -4.97
N TYR A 538 32.60 14.35 -3.68
CA TYR A 538 33.19 13.13 -3.10
C TYR A 538 32.14 12.14 -2.61
N VAL A 539 30.85 12.45 -2.77
CA VAL A 539 29.75 11.60 -2.28
C VAL A 539 29.12 10.88 -3.46
N LEU A 540 28.94 9.55 -3.35
CA LEU A 540 28.25 8.74 -4.35
C LEU A 540 26.83 9.27 -4.61
N ASN A 541 26.42 9.29 -5.87
CA ASN A 541 25.07 9.62 -6.30
C ASN A 541 24.02 8.81 -5.52
N THR A 542 22.92 9.47 -5.11
CA THR A 542 21.91 8.88 -4.23
C THR A 542 21.27 7.61 -4.79
N GLU A 543 20.95 7.57 -6.09
CA GLU A 543 20.32 6.40 -6.73
C GLU A 543 21.32 5.24 -6.83
N GLN A 544 22.56 5.53 -7.23
CA GLN A 544 23.61 4.51 -7.29
C GLN A 544 24.00 4.01 -5.90
N GLN A 545 23.95 4.86 -4.87
CA GLN A 545 24.14 4.45 -3.49
C GLN A 545 23.07 3.44 -3.05
N GLN A 546 21.81 3.63 -3.45
CA GLN A 546 20.73 2.68 -3.16
C GLN A 546 20.98 1.34 -3.86
N ILE A 547 21.37 1.35 -5.14
CA ILE A 547 21.70 0.15 -5.91
C ILE A 547 22.86 -0.62 -5.24
N LEU A 548 23.88 0.10 -4.75
CA LEU A 548 25.06 -0.49 -4.10
C LEU A 548 24.85 -0.79 -2.60
N SER A 549 23.69 -0.50 -2.02
CA SER A 549 23.49 -0.52 -0.56
C SER A 549 23.80 -1.87 0.10
N GLU A 550 23.41 -2.99 -0.53
CA GLU A 550 23.74 -4.34 -0.03
C GLU A 550 25.24 -4.61 -0.01
N TYR A 551 25.96 -4.18 -1.06
CA TYR A 551 27.41 -4.29 -1.14
C TYR A 551 28.09 -3.41 -0.07
N LEU A 552 27.70 -2.14 0.03
CA LEU A 552 28.27 -1.17 0.98
C LEU A 552 28.06 -1.58 2.44
N ASN A 553 26.99 -2.31 2.75
CA ASN A 553 26.76 -2.91 4.06
C ASN A 553 27.70 -4.09 4.34
N LYS A 554 28.05 -4.90 3.33
CA LYS A 554 28.95 -6.07 3.47
C LYS A 554 30.44 -5.69 3.55
N VAL A 555 30.89 -4.67 2.82
CA VAL A 555 32.29 -4.19 2.84
C VAL A 555 32.74 -3.88 4.27
N LYS A 556 31.85 -3.29 5.06
CA LYS A 556 32.05 -2.97 6.48
C LYS A 556 32.44 -4.19 7.34
N ILE A 557 31.77 -5.33 7.12
CA ILE A 557 31.98 -6.56 7.91
C ILE A 557 33.36 -7.18 7.64
N SER A 558 33.91 -6.95 6.44
CA SER A 558 35.18 -7.54 6.01
C SER A 558 36.42 -6.80 6.54
N THR A 559 36.32 -5.49 6.77
CA THR A 559 37.39 -4.67 7.36
C THR A 559 37.57 -4.93 8.86
N ASP A 560 36.50 -5.25 9.58
CA ASP A 560 36.58 -5.56 11.03
C ASP A 560 37.28 -6.88 11.36
N LYS A 561 37.35 -7.84 10.42
CA LYS A 561 38.01 -9.14 10.64
C LYS A 561 39.53 -9.13 10.43
N LYS A 562 40.12 -8.02 9.95
CA LYS A 562 41.58 -7.85 9.81
C LYS A 562 42.18 -6.92 10.88
N LYS A 563 41.77 -7.03 12.14
CA LYS A 563 42.63 -6.67 13.27
C LYS A 563 43.60 -7.82 13.59
N THR A 564 44.49 -8.13 12.65
CA THR A 564 45.72 -8.89 12.92
C THR A 564 46.88 -7.91 13.04
N SER A 565 47.37 -7.75 14.26
CA SER A 565 48.76 -7.48 14.62
C SER A 565 49.64 -6.82 13.54
N VAL A 566 49.63 -5.49 13.46
CA VAL A 566 50.78 -4.74 12.97
C VAL A 566 51.12 -3.69 14.02
N ASN A 567 52.31 -3.86 14.59
CA ASN A 567 52.99 -2.88 15.42
C ASN A 567 53.20 -1.60 14.60
N SER A 568 52.35 -0.60 14.79
CA SER A 568 52.72 0.80 14.57
C SER A 568 52.43 1.55 15.87
N SER A 569 53.50 1.70 16.64
CA SER A 569 53.60 2.55 17.80
C SER A 569 53.30 4.01 17.46
N ALA A 570 52.06 4.42 17.66
CA ALA A 570 51.72 5.74 18.15
C ALA A 570 50.65 5.52 19.22
N LYS A 571 51.10 5.33 20.46
CA LYS A 571 50.25 5.41 21.64
C LYS A 571 49.66 6.83 21.68
N PHE A 572 48.49 7.04 21.07
CA PHE A 572 47.62 8.11 21.53
C PHE A 572 47.22 7.74 22.96
N PRO A 573 47.44 8.62 23.94
CA PRO A 573 47.13 8.29 25.31
C PRO A 573 45.62 8.10 25.40
N LYS A 574 45.18 6.96 25.95
CA LYS A 574 43.88 6.84 26.61
C LYS A 574 43.88 7.80 27.81
N LYS A 575 43.83 9.10 27.56
CA LYS A 575 43.26 10.05 28.49
C LYS A 575 41.77 9.98 28.22
N HIS A 576 41.00 9.49 29.17
CA HIS A 576 39.65 10.02 29.34
C HIS A 576 39.80 11.54 29.25
N ASN A 577 39.23 12.17 28.23
CA ASN A 577 39.12 13.61 28.18
C ASN A 577 38.25 13.97 29.38
N THR A 578 38.87 14.25 30.53
CA THR A 578 38.26 14.74 31.76
C THR A 578 37.70 16.15 31.59
N ASN A 579 37.29 16.50 30.36
CA ASN A 579 36.80 17.82 30.05
C ASN A 579 35.85 17.95 28.83
N ILE A 580 35.28 16.84 28.33
CA ILE A 580 34.37 16.94 27.17
C ILE A 580 33.09 17.71 27.51
N ALA A 581 32.60 17.59 28.74
CA ALA A 581 31.44 18.33 29.21
C ALA A 581 31.71 19.84 29.27
N GLU A 582 32.88 20.33 29.73
CA GLU A 582 33.16 21.78 29.66
C GLU A 582 33.39 22.25 28.22
N HIS A 583 33.95 21.42 27.34
CA HIS A 583 34.07 21.80 25.92
C HIS A 583 32.71 21.93 25.24
N LEU A 584 31.80 20.98 25.47
CA LEU A 584 30.41 21.06 24.97
C LEU A 584 29.66 22.23 25.60
N ASP A 585 29.87 22.47 26.89
CA ASP A 585 29.28 23.62 27.56
C ASP A 585 29.77 24.93 26.96
N LYS A 586 31.10 25.10 26.80
CA LYS A 586 31.68 26.28 26.15
C LYS A 586 31.14 26.48 24.73
N TYR A 587 30.93 25.39 23.99
CA TYR A 587 30.38 25.41 22.64
C TYR A 587 28.91 25.89 22.61
N PHE A 588 28.06 25.37 23.50
CA PHE A 588 26.64 25.69 23.54
C PHE A 588 26.27 26.88 24.43
N PHE A 589 27.18 27.37 25.28
CA PHE A 589 26.92 28.46 26.22
C PHE A 589 26.52 29.74 25.48
N SER A 590 27.22 30.08 24.40
CA SER A 590 26.91 31.24 23.55
C SER A 590 25.59 31.11 22.78
N TRP A 591 25.00 29.90 22.69
CA TRP A 591 23.73 29.66 22.01
C TRP A 591 22.52 30.03 22.88
N ARG A 592 22.69 30.10 24.22
CA ARG A 592 21.62 30.42 25.19
C ARG A 592 20.96 31.77 24.93
N SER A 593 21.69 32.72 24.36
CA SER A 593 21.14 34.04 24.01
C SER A 593 20.19 34.02 22.80
N TYR A 594 20.17 32.92 22.04
CA TYR A 594 19.46 32.83 20.77
C TYR A 594 18.39 31.72 20.74
N ILE A 595 18.58 30.63 21.47
CA ILE A 595 17.67 29.47 21.48
C ILE A 595 17.35 29.01 22.90
N SER A 596 16.28 28.24 23.05
CA SER A 596 15.90 27.64 24.34
C SER A 596 17.03 26.76 24.91
N SER A 597 17.37 26.98 26.19
CA SER A 597 18.29 26.14 26.93
C SER A 597 17.84 24.66 26.93
N GLU A 598 16.53 24.39 26.98
CA GLU A 598 16.02 23.03 26.97
C GLU A 598 16.19 22.30 25.64
N ALA A 599 16.21 23.03 24.50
CA ALA A 599 16.51 22.43 23.20
C ALA A 599 17.98 21.96 23.12
N ILE A 600 18.91 22.73 23.70
CA ILE A 600 20.31 22.31 23.89
C ILE A 600 20.35 21.08 24.81
N GLY A 601 19.64 21.12 25.93
CA GLY A 601 19.54 20.01 26.88
C GLY A 601 19.02 18.72 26.24
N GLY A 602 18.01 18.83 25.38
CA GLY A 602 17.44 17.72 24.61
C GLY A 602 18.43 17.13 23.59
N PHE A 603 19.18 17.97 22.88
CA PHE A 603 20.25 17.48 21.99
C PHE A 603 21.35 16.76 22.78
N LEU A 604 21.83 17.36 23.87
CA LEU A 604 22.84 16.76 24.74
C LEU A 604 22.37 15.44 25.36
N CYS A 605 21.06 15.28 25.59
CA CYS A 605 20.46 14.04 26.06
C CYS A 605 20.73 12.86 25.10
N LEU A 606 20.72 13.12 23.79
CA LEU A 606 21.03 12.11 22.76
C LEU A 606 22.53 11.77 22.70
N LEU A 607 23.41 12.67 23.14
CA LEU A 607 24.86 12.48 23.16
C LEU A 607 25.38 11.91 24.49
N ALA A 608 24.57 11.95 25.54
CA ALA A 608 25.03 11.72 26.91
C ALA A 608 25.48 10.29 27.21
N GLY A 609 24.91 9.27 26.55
CA GLY A 609 25.23 7.86 26.85
C GLY A 609 25.19 7.54 28.35
N ASN A 610 26.17 6.79 28.85
CA ASN A 610 26.39 6.59 30.29
C ASN A 610 27.36 7.63 30.91
N ASN A 611 27.80 8.64 30.14
CA ASN A 611 28.71 9.66 30.63
C ASN A 611 27.98 10.61 31.60
N THR A 612 28.27 10.46 32.90
CA THR A 612 27.63 11.23 33.97
C THR A 612 27.83 12.73 33.84
N GLU A 613 28.99 13.19 33.36
CA GLU A 613 29.28 14.62 33.20
C GLU A 613 28.39 15.26 32.13
N ILE A 614 28.17 14.58 31.00
CA ILE A 614 27.27 15.06 29.93
C ILE A 614 25.80 14.93 30.36
N GLN A 615 25.44 13.92 31.16
CA GLN A 615 24.10 13.83 31.74
C GLN A 615 23.80 15.00 32.69
N GLU A 616 24.74 15.34 33.58
CA GLU A 616 24.60 16.51 34.47
C GLU A 616 24.58 17.82 33.68
N LEU A 617 25.39 17.92 32.62
CA LEU A 617 25.33 19.05 31.68
C LEU A 617 23.92 19.17 31.06
N SER A 618 23.40 18.09 30.47
CA SER A 618 22.05 18.06 29.88
C SER A 618 20.97 18.42 30.90
N LYS A 619 21.02 17.88 32.13
CA LYS A 619 20.10 18.24 33.23
C LYS A 619 20.13 19.74 33.54
N SER A 620 21.31 20.35 33.56
CA SER A 620 21.43 21.79 33.83
C SER A 620 20.78 22.65 32.74
N TYR A 621 20.75 22.18 31.49
CA TYR A 621 20.09 22.85 30.36
C TYR A 621 18.57 22.51 30.28
N LEU A 622 18.13 21.35 30.76
CA LEU A 622 16.72 20.92 30.78
C LEU A 622 15.87 21.54 31.89
N GLN A 623 16.50 22.23 32.86
CA GLN A 623 15.83 22.94 33.96
C GLN A 623 14.79 22.10 34.73
N LYS A 624 13.49 22.34 34.53
CA LYS A 624 12.40 21.64 35.25
C LYS A 624 12.06 20.28 34.63
N ARG A 625 12.47 20.01 33.39
CA ARG A 625 12.19 18.74 32.73
C ARG A 625 13.05 17.64 33.32
N ASN A 626 12.43 16.49 33.55
CA ASN A 626 13.16 15.33 34.00
C ASN A 626 13.99 14.77 32.84
N PHE A 627 15.31 14.70 33.04
CA PHE A 627 16.23 14.15 32.05
C PHE A 627 15.82 12.75 31.58
N ASN A 628 15.41 11.86 32.48
CA ASN A 628 15.00 10.50 32.12
C ASN A 628 13.70 10.51 31.31
N GLU A 629 12.72 11.35 31.65
CA GLU A 629 11.47 11.46 30.88
C GLU A 629 11.72 11.93 29.45
N ILE A 630 12.57 12.95 29.26
CA ILE A 630 12.94 13.43 27.91
C ILE A 630 13.77 12.37 27.17
N ARG A 631 14.67 11.70 27.88
CA ARG A 631 15.46 10.61 27.32
C ARG A 631 14.60 9.45 26.86
N ASP A 632 13.57 9.08 27.62
CA ASP A 632 12.64 7.99 27.31
C ASP A 632 11.75 8.30 26.11
N ARG A 633 11.46 9.59 25.86
CA ARG A 633 10.74 10.03 24.66
C ARG A 633 11.57 9.87 23.39
N PHE A 634 12.88 10.06 23.48
CA PHE A 634 13.81 9.87 22.35
C PHE A 634 14.30 8.42 22.20
N LEU A 635 14.60 7.74 23.31
CA LEU A 635 15.29 6.45 23.35
C LEU A 635 14.48 5.46 24.20
N TRP A 636 13.83 4.50 23.54
CA TRP A 636 12.86 3.58 24.16
C TRP A 636 13.48 2.39 24.91
N SER A 637 14.79 2.11 24.75
CA SER A 637 15.47 0.99 25.41
C SER A 637 16.77 1.38 26.08
N ASP A 638 17.15 0.64 27.13
CA ASP A 638 18.37 0.92 27.90
C ASP A 638 19.65 0.65 27.10
N ASP A 639 19.62 -0.29 26.15
CA ASP A 639 20.73 -0.54 25.23
C ASP A 639 21.08 0.70 24.41
N LEU A 640 20.06 1.42 23.92
CA LEU A 640 20.25 2.67 23.17
C LEU A 640 20.74 3.78 24.10
N LYS A 641 20.18 3.88 25.32
CA LYS A 641 20.62 4.86 26.32
C LYS A 641 22.08 4.64 26.75
N SER A 642 22.58 3.41 26.69
CA SER A 642 23.95 3.09 27.09
C SER A 642 25.03 3.45 26.07
N LYS A 643 24.66 3.86 24.84
CA LYS A 643 25.61 4.17 23.76
C LYS A 643 26.42 5.44 24.07
N GLU A 644 27.73 5.32 24.07
CA GLU A 644 28.67 6.43 24.31
C GLU A 644 29.40 6.83 23.03
N PHE A 645 29.74 8.11 22.93
CA PHE A 645 30.48 8.69 21.82
C PHE A 645 31.77 9.33 22.30
N ILE A 646 32.83 9.19 21.51
CA ILE A 646 33.98 10.10 21.56
C ILE A 646 33.58 11.34 20.77
N ILE A 647 33.36 12.46 21.44
CA ILE A 647 32.90 13.70 20.81
C ILE A 647 34.08 14.64 20.59
N ASN A 648 34.26 15.10 19.36
CA ASN A 648 35.26 16.08 18.97
C ASN A 648 34.57 17.31 18.37
N ILE A 649 35.06 18.50 18.70
CA ILE A 649 34.63 19.75 18.06
C ILE A 649 35.68 20.10 17.03
N GLN A 650 35.30 20.04 15.76
CA GLN A 650 36.16 20.31 14.62
C GLN A 650 36.23 21.82 14.38
N PRO A 651 37.42 22.44 14.52
CA PRO A 651 37.56 23.86 14.34
C PRO A 651 37.24 24.29 12.90
N HIS A 652 36.72 25.51 12.76
CA HIS A 652 36.28 26.07 11.47
C HIS A 652 37.37 26.10 10.38
N ASN A 653 38.65 26.06 10.75
CA ASN A 653 39.79 26.09 9.82
C ASN A 653 40.13 24.72 9.20
N ILE A 654 39.56 23.61 9.68
CA ILE A 654 39.80 22.28 9.11
C ILE A 654 38.87 22.07 7.91
N THR A 655 39.44 21.62 6.78
CA THR A 655 38.74 21.62 5.48
C THR A 655 38.60 20.23 4.87
N LEU A 656 39.28 19.24 5.44
CA LEU A 656 39.32 17.87 4.97
C LEU A 656 38.91 16.92 6.10
N GLN A 657 38.12 15.91 5.76
CA GLN A 657 37.71 14.82 6.66
C GLN A 657 38.19 13.48 6.09
N SER A 658 38.70 12.61 6.96
CA SER A 658 39.04 11.24 6.57
C SER A 658 37.79 10.38 6.57
N VAL A 659 37.46 9.75 5.43
CA VAL A 659 36.28 8.89 5.25
C VAL A 659 36.65 7.62 4.45
N ASN A 660 35.83 6.58 4.55
CA ASN A 660 36.01 5.36 3.76
C ASN A 660 35.48 5.55 2.32
N ASN A 661 36.26 5.14 1.32
CA ASN A 661 35.79 5.04 -0.06
C ASN A 661 34.95 3.78 -0.30
N LEU A 662 34.44 3.57 -1.52
CA LEU A 662 33.56 2.43 -1.84
C LEU A 662 34.26 1.06 -1.80
N PHE A 663 35.59 1.02 -1.64
CA PHE A 663 36.36 -0.20 -1.37
C PHE A 663 36.60 -0.45 0.13
N GLY A 664 36.24 0.51 1.01
CA GLY A 664 36.51 0.47 2.44
C GLY A 664 37.89 0.99 2.85
N ASN A 665 38.61 1.67 1.96
CA ASN A 665 39.91 2.30 2.27
C ASN A 665 39.72 3.76 2.66
N LEU A 666 40.52 4.27 3.61
CA LEU A 666 40.48 5.68 4.01
C LEU A 666 41.02 6.60 2.89
N PHE A 667 40.30 7.69 2.64
CA PHE A 667 40.76 8.82 1.82
C PHE A 667 40.31 10.15 2.44
N LYS A 668 40.93 11.25 2.01
CA LYS A 668 40.58 12.60 2.47
C LYS A 668 39.56 13.22 1.52
N ALA A 669 38.35 13.46 2.02
CA ALA A 669 37.29 14.16 1.31
C ALA A 669 37.16 15.60 1.83
N GLN A 670 36.70 16.51 0.98
CA GLN A 670 36.46 17.90 1.38
C GLN A 670 35.17 18.01 2.20
N ILE A 671 35.20 18.81 3.27
CA ILE A 671 34.02 19.11 4.09
C ILE A 671 33.14 20.10 3.33
N LEU A 672 31.83 19.89 3.37
CA LEU A 672 30.86 20.80 2.77
C LEU A 672 30.96 22.18 3.44
N ARG A 673 31.36 23.20 2.69
CA ARG A 673 31.49 24.57 3.21
C ARG A 673 30.20 25.35 2.98
N GLN A 674 29.60 25.78 4.07
CA GLN A 674 28.46 26.70 4.10
C GLN A 674 28.72 27.75 5.19
N GLU A 675 28.19 28.96 5.03
CA GLU A 675 28.23 29.99 6.09
C GLU A 675 27.48 29.52 7.34
N ILE A 676 26.40 28.76 7.14
CA ILE A 676 25.61 28.11 8.19
C ILE A 676 25.45 26.65 7.78
N PRO A 677 25.89 25.68 8.59
CA PRO A 677 25.71 24.27 8.28
C PRO A 677 24.25 23.87 8.47
N ASN A 678 23.75 22.93 7.65
CA ASN A 678 22.41 22.35 7.85
C ASN A 678 22.32 21.56 9.18
N HIS A 679 23.40 20.85 9.53
CA HIS A 679 23.52 20.07 10.77
C HIS A 679 24.95 20.10 11.30
N LEU A 680 25.15 19.66 12.53
CA LEU A 680 26.45 19.75 13.21
C LEU A 680 27.45 18.65 12.84
N PHE A 681 27.01 17.50 12.35
CA PHE A 681 27.90 16.35 12.14
C PHE A 681 28.77 16.41 10.88
N VAL A 682 30.00 15.90 10.95
CA VAL A 682 30.89 15.71 9.79
C VAL A 682 31.55 14.34 9.84
N GLY A 683 31.60 13.63 8.71
CA GLY A 683 32.17 12.29 8.60
C GLY A 683 31.14 11.18 8.83
N GLU A 684 31.58 10.04 9.36
CA GLU A 684 30.76 8.82 9.50
C GLU A 684 29.74 8.95 10.65
N LEU A 685 28.45 8.79 10.32
CA LEU A 685 27.32 8.77 11.23
C LEU A 685 26.37 7.63 10.85
N ASP A 686 26.59 6.46 11.45
CA ASP A 686 25.72 5.29 11.35
C ASP A 686 25.67 4.53 12.69
N LYS A 687 24.89 3.44 12.75
CA LYS A 687 24.68 2.65 13.98
C LYS A 687 25.94 2.13 14.70
N ASP A 688 27.10 2.10 14.04
CA ASP A 688 28.36 1.61 14.61
C ASP A 688 29.36 2.76 14.82
N THR A 689 28.94 4.02 14.69
CA THR A 689 29.78 5.19 14.96
C THR A 689 30.18 5.25 16.43
N GLU A 690 31.49 5.21 16.70
CA GLU A 690 32.06 5.41 18.04
C GLU A 690 32.53 6.87 18.26
N GLU A 691 32.82 7.59 17.17
CA GLU A 691 33.38 8.96 17.20
C GLU A 691 32.47 9.94 16.45
N ILE A 692 32.05 11.00 17.12
CA ILE A 692 31.23 12.08 16.55
C ILE A 692 32.07 13.34 16.42
N ASN A 693 32.12 13.91 15.22
CA ASN A 693 32.73 15.21 14.97
C ASN A 693 31.63 16.27 14.77
N LEU A 694 31.62 17.29 15.63
CA LEU A 694 30.75 18.46 15.54
C LEU A 694 31.49 19.62 14.87
N VAL A 695 30.89 20.29 13.90
CA VAL A 695 31.50 21.43 13.21
C VAL A 695 31.36 22.73 14.01
N GLU A 696 32.45 23.49 14.10
CA GLU A 696 32.44 24.86 14.63
C GLU A 696 32.20 25.88 13.51
N PHE A 697 31.33 26.85 13.76
CA PHE A 697 31.02 27.95 12.84
C PHE A 697 30.77 29.27 13.61
N PRO A 698 31.06 30.43 13.02
CA PRO A 698 30.91 31.72 13.69
C PRO A 698 29.43 32.06 13.92
N LEU A 699 29.04 32.37 15.17
CA LEU A 699 27.69 32.83 15.50
C LEU A 699 27.52 34.33 15.16
N GLN A 700 26.44 34.65 14.47
CA GLN A 700 26.01 36.02 14.17
C GLN A 700 24.56 36.21 14.59
N GLU A 701 24.17 37.43 14.96
CA GLU A 701 22.81 37.74 15.42
C GLU A 701 21.73 37.38 14.39
N SER A 702 22.07 37.48 13.09
CA SER A 702 21.22 37.07 11.97
C SER A 702 20.91 35.57 11.90
N PHE A 703 21.59 34.75 12.71
CA PHE A 703 21.45 33.29 12.70
C PHE A 703 20.49 32.76 13.78
N ALA A 704 20.02 33.61 14.69
CA ALA A 704 19.21 33.20 15.85
C ALA A 704 18.02 32.30 15.47
N ASP A 705 17.27 32.69 14.43
CA ASP A 705 16.09 31.95 13.96
C ASP A 705 16.43 30.58 13.32
N LYS A 706 17.68 30.39 12.87
CA LYS A 706 18.15 29.17 12.20
C LYS A 706 18.82 28.18 13.14
N LEU A 707 19.39 28.63 14.26
CA LEU A 707 20.12 27.76 15.21
C LEU A 707 19.25 26.63 15.79
N SER A 708 17.98 26.94 16.08
CA SER A 708 17.02 25.92 16.56
C SER A 708 16.85 24.80 15.52
N LYS A 709 16.76 25.17 14.24
CA LYS A 709 16.61 24.22 13.14
C LYS A 709 17.86 23.37 12.92
N ILE A 710 19.05 23.93 13.11
CA ILE A 710 20.31 23.17 13.00
C ILE A 710 20.38 22.08 14.09
N LEU A 711 20.02 22.41 15.34
CA LEU A 711 19.97 21.43 16.41
C LEU A 711 18.89 20.38 16.17
N GLU A 712 17.72 20.79 15.65
CA GLU A 712 16.64 19.89 15.25
C GLU A 712 17.12 18.89 14.21
N GLU A 713 17.72 19.36 13.11
CA GLU A 713 18.24 18.51 12.04
C GLU A 713 19.36 17.60 12.53
N SER A 714 20.21 18.08 13.44
CA SER A 714 21.26 17.29 14.08
C SER A 714 20.65 16.19 14.96
N ALA A 715 19.70 16.51 15.84
CA ALA A 715 19.01 15.51 16.66
C ALA A 715 18.31 14.46 15.79
N ASN A 716 17.61 14.90 14.74
CA ASN A 716 16.91 14.02 13.80
C ASN A 716 17.87 13.08 13.05
N LEU A 717 19.03 13.57 12.61
CA LEU A 717 20.06 12.74 11.99
C LEU A 717 20.60 11.68 12.94
N LEU A 718 20.85 12.03 14.20
CA LEU A 718 21.34 11.09 15.20
C LEU A 718 20.29 10.00 15.49
N ILE A 719 19.02 10.39 15.62
CA ILE A 719 17.90 9.46 15.82
C ILE A 719 17.75 8.51 14.61
N ASN A 720 17.75 9.04 13.40
CA ASN A 720 17.46 8.25 12.20
C ASN A 720 18.65 7.41 11.70
N LYS A 721 19.88 7.96 11.74
CA LYS A 721 21.07 7.27 11.20
C LYS A 721 21.77 6.38 12.22
N PHE A 722 21.92 6.86 13.46
CA PHE A 722 22.61 6.12 14.53
C PHE A 722 21.64 5.21 15.30
N TYR A 723 20.67 5.80 16.00
CA TYR A 723 19.78 5.06 16.90
C TYR A 723 18.77 4.17 16.14
N LYS A 724 18.38 4.58 14.91
CA LYS A 724 17.40 3.89 14.04
C LYS A 724 16.10 3.55 14.77
N THR A 725 15.64 4.46 15.61
CA THR A 725 14.47 4.27 16.47
C THR A 725 13.21 4.83 15.83
N ASN A 726 12.14 4.05 15.85
CA ASN A 726 10.80 4.59 15.67
C ASN A 726 10.36 5.19 17.00
N LEU A 727 10.21 6.52 17.03
CA LEU A 727 9.74 7.22 18.21
C LEU A 727 8.26 6.87 18.47
N ASN A 728 7.88 6.79 19.75
CA ASN A 728 6.48 6.56 20.15
C ASN A 728 5.60 7.81 19.93
N GLU A 729 6.21 8.99 19.97
CA GLU A 729 5.65 10.30 19.67
C GLU A 729 6.32 10.85 18.41
N SER A 730 5.71 11.82 17.71
CA SER A 730 6.38 12.44 16.57
C SER A 730 7.63 13.20 17.03
N PHE A 731 8.76 13.04 16.32
CA PHE A 731 9.98 13.82 16.60
C PHE A 731 9.69 15.32 16.66
N ASP A 732 8.90 15.80 15.70
CA ASP A 732 8.54 17.21 15.59
C ASP A 732 7.75 17.69 16.82
N GLU A 733 6.90 16.83 17.41
CA GLU A 733 6.16 17.16 18.63
C GLU A 733 7.10 17.24 19.85
N ILE A 734 8.04 16.30 19.97
CA ILE A 734 9.04 16.32 21.05
C ILE A 734 9.94 17.55 20.92
N TRP A 735 10.38 17.85 19.70
CA TRP A 735 11.29 18.96 19.46
C TRP A 735 10.60 20.32 19.60
N GLN A 736 9.37 20.48 19.10
CA GLN A 736 8.59 21.71 19.32
C GLN A 736 8.34 21.94 20.80
N ASP A 737 8.07 20.90 21.58
CA ASP A 737 7.89 21.00 23.03
C ASP A 737 9.17 21.52 23.72
N LEU A 738 10.36 21.06 23.32
CA LEU A 738 11.64 21.56 23.83
C LEU A 738 12.00 22.98 23.32
N ALA A 739 11.67 23.29 22.07
CA ALA A 739 11.99 24.57 21.44
C ALA A 739 11.08 25.72 21.92
N THR A 740 9.83 25.41 22.30
CA THR A 740 8.83 26.40 22.78
C THR A 740 8.80 26.53 24.31
N SER A 741 9.74 25.88 25.01
CA SER A 741 9.71 25.70 26.46
C SER A 741 9.79 26.96 27.32
N LYS A 742 10.12 28.12 26.73
CA LYS A 742 9.96 29.46 27.35
C LYS A 742 8.59 29.67 28.02
N GLN A 743 7.60 28.84 27.66
CA GLN A 743 6.23 28.92 28.13
C GLN A 743 5.85 27.94 29.24
N LEU A 744 6.62 26.89 29.55
CA LEU A 744 6.17 25.85 30.49
C LEU A 744 5.87 26.39 31.89
N ASP A 745 6.68 27.32 32.38
CA ASP A 745 6.48 27.98 33.66
C ASP A 745 5.24 28.88 33.67
N ILE A 746 5.07 29.65 32.59
CA ILE A 746 3.89 30.50 32.38
C ILE A 746 2.63 29.63 32.30
N LEU A 747 2.68 28.52 31.58
CA LEU A 747 1.61 27.54 31.46
C LEU A 747 1.29 26.90 32.80
N SER A 748 2.31 26.50 33.56
CA SER A 748 2.16 25.85 34.87
C SER A 748 1.50 26.80 35.87
N VAL A 749 1.97 28.06 35.95
CA VAL A 749 1.38 29.07 36.84
C VAL A 749 -0.03 29.44 36.38
N ARG A 750 -0.26 29.66 35.08
CA ARG A 750 -1.60 29.92 34.54
C ARG A 750 -2.57 28.77 34.84
N ASN A 751 -2.14 27.52 34.64
CA ASN A 751 -2.94 26.34 34.94
C ASN A 751 -3.19 26.19 36.44
N PHE A 752 -2.23 26.57 37.30
CA PHE A 752 -2.42 26.59 38.74
C PHE A 752 -3.47 27.62 39.15
N ILE A 753 -3.37 28.85 38.63
CA ILE A 753 -4.38 29.91 38.87
C ILE A 753 -5.73 29.46 38.32
N LEU A 754 -5.79 28.86 37.13
CA LEU A 754 -7.01 28.28 36.55
C LEU A 754 -7.43 26.95 37.19
N LYS A 755 -6.65 26.35 38.10
CA LYS A 755 -7.08 25.18 38.87
C LYS A 755 -7.81 25.63 40.11
N ASN A 756 -7.26 26.64 40.78
CA ASN A 756 -7.83 27.26 41.99
C ASN A 756 -8.76 28.44 41.67
N GLY A 757 -9.05 28.66 40.38
CA GLY A 757 -9.54 29.92 39.86
C GLY A 757 -10.92 30.34 40.35
N TYR A 758 -11.86 29.42 40.59
CA TYR A 758 -13.21 29.81 41.01
C TYR A 758 -13.20 30.73 42.24
N PHE A 759 -12.48 30.34 43.29
CA PHE A 759 -12.35 31.13 44.53
C PHE A 759 -11.49 32.38 44.37
N LEU A 760 -10.54 32.39 43.42
CA LEU A 760 -9.69 33.55 43.13
C LEU A 760 -10.43 34.60 42.28
N PHE A 761 -11.23 34.18 41.31
CA PHE A 761 -11.94 35.05 40.35
C PHE A 761 -13.28 35.54 40.90
N GLN A 762 -14.02 34.73 41.67
CA GLN A 762 -15.34 35.11 42.18
C GLN A 762 -15.34 36.46 42.92
N PRO A 763 -14.38 36.78 43.82
CA PRO A 763 -14.34 38.07 44.50
C PRO A 763 -13.93 39.24 43.61
N LEU A 764 -13.48 38.97 42.38
CA LEU A 764 -12.93 39.97 41.45
C LEU A 764 -13.85 40.25 40.25
N VAL A 765 -14.91 39.43 40.07
CA VAL A 765 -15.81 39.50 38.92
C VAL A 765 -17.18 40.01 39.35
N LYS A 766 -17.70 41.04 38.68
CA LYS A 766 -19.05 41.57 38.92
C LYS A 766 -20.13 40.58 38.46
N PRO A 767 -21.29 40.52 39.14
CA PRO A 767 -22.44 39.73 38.67
C PRO A 767 -22.87 40.12 37.25
N ASN A 768 -23.41 39.17 36.48
CA ASN A 768 -23.93 39.35 35.11
C ASN A 768 -22.91 39.79 34.04
N THR A 769 -21.61 39.64 34.31
CA THR A 769 -20.55 39.80 33.29
C THR A 769 -20.43 38.55 32.41
N GLU A 770 -19.81 38.67 31.24
CA GLU A 770 -19.57 37.55 30.32
C GLU A 770 -18.85 36.38 31.01
N ILE A 771 -17.91 36.67 31.93
CA ILE A 771 -17.17 35.67 32.72
C ILE A 771 -18.04 34.99 33.77
N SER A 772 -19.04 35.67 34.34
CA SER A 772 -19.87 35.14 35.44
C SER A 772 -20.57 33.83 35.07
N LYS A 773 -21.02 33.69 33.81
CA LYS A 773 -21.61 32.44 33.27
C LYS A 773 -20.61 31.29 33.29
N TYR A 774 -19.39 31.52 32.81
CA TYR A 774 -18.36 30.49 32.76
C TYR A 774 -17.83 30.12 34.16
N LEU A 775 -17.82 31.06 35.11
CA LEU A 775 -17.53 30.78 36.52
C LEU A 775 -18.62 29.92 37.17
N SER A 776 -19.90 30.16 36.88
CA SER A 776 -20.97 29.27 37.35
C SER A 776 -20.83 27.87 36.76
N ASN A 777 -20.65 27.77 35.44
CA ASN A 777 -20.47 26.49 34.76
C ASN A 777 -19.24 25.71 35.30
N TRP A 778 -18.17 26.42 35.65
CA TRP A 778 -17.02 25.82 36.32
C TRP A 778 -17.41 25.22 37.66
N ARG A 779 -18.02 26.02 38.55
CA ARG A 779 -18.45 25.54 39.88
C ARG A 779 -19.35 24.32 39.77
N ASP A 780 -20.33 24.38 38.87
CA ASP A 780 -21.31 23.31 38.69
C ASP A 780 -20.65 22.04 38.15
N ALA A 781 -19.71 22.15 37.20
CA ALA A 781 -18.91 21.03 36.70
C ALA A 781 -17.95 20.44 37.75
N ASP A 782 -17.34 21.27 38.61
CA ASP A 782 -16.43 20.82 39.67
C ASP A 782 -17.20 20.09 40.79
N ALA A 783 -18.39 20.59 41.13
CA ALA A 783 -19.33 19.91 42.02
C ALA A 783 -19.80 18.56 41.42
N GLU A 784 -20.10 18.53 40.11
CA GLU A 784 -20.46 17.30 39.42
C GLU A 784 -19.31 16.27 39.42
N ILE A 785 -18.08 16.68 39.11
CA ILE A 785 -16.89 15.81 39.17
C ILE A 785 -16.68 15.24 40.57
N THR A 786 -16.81 16.07 41.61
CA THR A 786 -16.68 15.66 43.01
C THR A 786 -17.76 14.63 43.37
N SER A 787 -19.00 14.86 42.95
CA SER A 787 -20.13 13.95 43.17
C SER A 787 -20.02 12.62 42.40
N LEU A 788 -19.39 12.62 41.22
CA LEU A 788 -19.20 11.42 40.40
C LEU A 788 -17.98 10.61 40.84
N ASN A 789 -16.91 11.26 41.29
CA ASN A 789 -15.73 10.60 41.85
C ASN A 789 -16.08 9.84 43.15
N SER A 790 -16.98 10.37 43.98
CA SER A 790 -17.47 9.68 45.18
C SER A 790 -18.38 8.47 44.88
N ARG A 791 -18.94 8.39 43.66
CA ARG A 791 -19.80 7.27 43.20
C ARG A 791 -19.07 6.26 42.30
N ARG A 792 -17.75 6.41 42.11
CA ARG A 792 -16.99 5.66 41.12
C ARG A 792 -16.76 4.19 41.54
N ASN A 793 -17.57 3.28 40.99
CA ASN A 793 -17.20 1.87 40.84
C ASN A 793 -16.49 1.67 39.49
N LYS A 794 -15.36 0.94 39.48
CA LYS A 794 -14.43 0.82 38.33
C LYS A 794 -15.06 0.23 37.03
N SER A 795 -16.29 -0.27 37.07
CA SER A 795 -16.97 -0.94 35.94
C SER A 795 -18.16 -0.17 35.36
N ASP A 796 -18.53 1.01 35.87
CA ASP A 796 -19.68 1.77 35.36
C ASP A 796 -19.27 2.73 34.23
N THR A 797 -19.49 2.29 32.99
CA THR A 797 -19.25 3.07 31.76
C THR A 797 -20.10 4.34 31.71
N LYS A 798 -21.28 4.38 32.34
CA LYS A 798 -22.16 5.56 32.35
C LYS A 798 -21.60 6.65 33.27
N VAL A 799 -21.15 6.28 34.47
CA VAL A 799 -20.47 7.20 35.40
C VAL A 799 -19.17 7.71 34.79
N SER A 800 -18.41 6.85 34.12
CA SER A 800 -17.18 7.23 33.42
C SER A 800 -17.44 8.24 32.29
N ASN A 801 -18.50 8.05 31.50
CA ASN A 801 -18.90 8.98 30.44
C ASN A 801 -19.37 10.33 30.99
N SER A 802 -20.19 10.33 32.06
CA SER A 802 -20.59 11.57 32.75
C SER A 802 -19.40 12.29 33.37
N LEU A 803 -18.45 11.56 33.97
CA LEU A 803 -17.23 12.14 34.52
C LEU A 803 -16.38 12.80 33.43
N ASN A 804 -16.25 12.15 32.27
CA ASN A 804 -15.56 12.71 31.11
C ASN A 804 -16.27 13.97 30.60
N LYS A 805 -17.60 13.96 30.50
CA LYS A 805 -18.39 15.13 30.11
C LYS A 805 -18.26 16.30 31.10
N ALA A 806 -18.30 16.03 32.40
CA ALA A 806 -18.12 17.06 33.44
C ALA A 806 -16.68 17.63 33.41
N LYS A 807 -15.66 16.78 33.23
CA LYS A 807 -14.27 17.21 33.00
C LYS A 807 -14.11 18.04 31.73
N GLU A 808 -14.81 17.67 30.66
CA GLU A 808 -14.82 18.43 29.40
C GLU A 808 -15.48 19.80 29.57
N ASN A 809 -16.61 19.87 30.28
CA ASN A 809 -17.27 21.13 30.61
C ASN A 809 -16.38 22.03 31.48
N LEU A 810 -15.72 21.47 32.50
CA LEU A 810 -14.75 22.20 33.32
C LEU A 810 -13.60 22.74 32.47
N LYS A 811 -13.06 21.93 31.55
CA LYS A 811 -12.01 22.35 30.60
C LYS A 811 -12.51 23.49 29.69
N LYS A 812 -13.72 23.38 29.13
CA LYS A 812 -14.35 24.42 28.28
C LYS A 812 -14.51 25.74 29.03
N SER A 813 -14.98 25.70 30.28
CA SER A 813 -15.14 26.90 31.11
C SER A 813 -13.78 27.56 31.42
N LYS A 814 -12.74 26.79 31.74
CA LYS A 814 -11.37 27.30 31.96
C LYS A 814 -10.80 27.98 30.72
N GLU A 815 -10.90 27.34 29.56
CA GLU A 815 -10.44 27.92 28.29
C GLU A 815 -11.24 29.15 27.87
N ALA A 816 -12.56 29.18 28.13
CA ALA A 816 -13.38 30.35 27.87
C ALA A 816 -12.94 31.54 28.73
N ILE A 817 -12.74 31.36 30.04
CA ILE A 817 -12.26 32.41 30.94
C ILE A 817 -10.88 32.92 30.51
N LYS A 818 -9.95 32.00 30.22
CA LYS A 818 -8.62 32.35 29.70
C LYS A 818 -8.72 33.19 28.42
N LYS A 819 -9.56 32.79 27.46
CA LYS A 819 -9.77 33.50 26.20
C LYS A 819 -10.38 34.89 26.42
N ILE A 820 -11.35 35.02 27.32
CA ILE A 820 -11.99 36.31 27.62
C ILE A 820 -10.99 37.25 28.29
N ILE A 821 -10.22 36.79 29.28
CA ILE A 821 -9.21 37.64 29.94
C ILE A 821 -8.13 38.12 28.96
N HIS A 822 -7.73 37.27 28.01
CA HIS A 822 -6.70 37.61 27.03
C HIS A 822 -7.20 38.49 25.87
N LYS A 823 -8.45 38.29 25.40
CA LYS A 823 -8.96 38.92 24.18
C LYS A 823 -10.01 40.02 24.40
N ASN A 824 -10.64 40.08 25.56
CA ASN A 824 -11.66 41.07 25.88
C ASN A 824 -11.10 42.14 26.83
N ASN A 825 -10.61 43.23 26.25
CA ASN A 825 -10.01 44.35 27.00
C ASN A 825 -10.96 44.96 28.02
N GLN A 826 -12.27 45.02 27.73
CA GLN A 826 -13.25 45.57 28.65
C GLN A 826 -13.31 44.74 29.93
N VAL A 827 -13.46 43.41 29.79
CA VAL A 827 -13.56 42.50 30.93
C VAL A 827 -12.24 42.42 31.71
N SER A 828 -11.10 42.42 31.00
CA SER A 828 -9.77 42.50 31.61
C SER A 828 -9.62 43.76 32.48
N ASN A 829 -10.05 44.92 31.97
CA ASN A 829 -10.03 46.20 32.69
C ASN A 829 -10.99 46.23 33.89
N GLU A 830 -12.16 45.60 33.80
CA GLU A 830 -13.11 45.48 34.92
C GLU A 830 -12.49 44.70 36.08
N ILE A 831 -11.87 43.54 35.80
CA ILE A 831 -11.17 42.74 36.80
C ILE A 831 -9.97 43.50 37.38
N LEU A 832 -9.16 44.11 36.50
CA LEU A 832 -8.00 44.90 36.90
C LEU A 832 -8.38 46.04 37.84
N THR A 833 -9.54 46.67 37.62
CA THR A 833 -10.05 47.75 38.48
C THR A 833 -10.32 47.23 39.90
N VAL A 834 -10.91 46.04 40.05
CA VAL A 834 -11.11 45.41 41.38
C VAL A 834 -9.77 45.01 42.02
N VAL A 835 -8.80 44.53 41.21
CA VAL A 835 -7.43 44.25 41.66
C VAL A 835 -6.76 45.53 42.19
N ARG A 836 -6.85 46.65 41.47
CA ARG A 836 -6.34 47.97 41.87
C ARG A 836 -7.01 48.45 43.17
N GLN A 837 -8.32 48.30 43.29
CA GLN A 837 -9.04 48.63 44.52
C GLN A 837 -8.52 47.83 45.70
N LYS A 838 -8.31 46.52 45.55
CA LYS A 838 -7.74 45.70 46.63
C LYS A 838 -6.33 46.14 47.04
N ILE A 839 -5.44 46.39 46.07
CA ILE A 839 -4.05 46.80 46.31
C ILE A 839 -3.97 48.19 46.93
N GLY A 840 -4.72 49.16 46.37
CA GLY A 840 -4.68 50.55 46.78
C GLY A 840 -5.66 50.89 47.91
N GLN A 841 -6.78 51.51 47.56
CA GLN A 841 -7.76 52.08 48.50
C GLN A 841 -8.53 51.07 49.38
N GLY A 842 -8.38 49.77 49.12
CA GLY A 842 -9.06 48.68 49.81
C GLY A 842 -8.25 48.15 50.99
N GLN A 843 -7.76 46.91 50.87
CA GLN A 843 -7.27 46.14 52.01
C GLN A 843 -5.83 46.45 52.42
N TYR A 844 -5.00 47.02 51.51
CA TYR A 844 -3.54 47.06 51.70
C TYR A 844 -2.89 48.44 51.61
N GLY A 845 -3.57 49.48 51.10
CA GLY A 845 -3.14 50.88 51.28
C GLY A 845 -2.01 51.38 50.38
N TYR A 846 -1.63 50.65 49.32
CA TYR A 846 -0.57 51.06 48.39
C TYR A 846 -1.00 52.20 47.46
N ASN A 847 -0.04 52.93 46.88
CA ASN A 847 -0.28 53.98 45.89
C ASN A 847 0.75 53.92 44.75
N PHE A 848 0.62 54.81 43.75
CA PHE A 848 1.53 54.81 42.59
C PHE A 848 2.99 55.06 42.96
N THR A 849 3.28 55.86 44.00
CA THR A 849 4.67 56.13 44.42
C THR A 849 5.33 54.91 45.06
N SER A 850 4.54 53.95 45.58
CA SER A 850 5.05 52.73 46.20
C SER A 850 5.71 51.77 45.19
N VAL A 851 5.35 51.86 43.91
CA VAL A 851 5.72 50.88 42.86
C VAL A 851 7.22 50.71 42.73
N LEU A 852 7.96 51.82 42.61
CA LEU A 852 9.41 51.76 42.38
C LEU A 852 10.18 51.27 43.60
N PHE A 853 9.72 51.57 44.82
CA PHE A 853 10.31 51.07 46.06
C PHE A 853 10.14 49.55 46.20
N GLU A 854 8.95 49.02 45.91
CA GLU A 854 8.68 47.58 45.95
C GLU A 854 9.48 46.83 44.86
N LEU A 855 9.60 47.40 43.65
CA LEU A 855 10.44 46.81 42.60
C LEU A 855 11.93 46.84 42.96
N PHE A 856 12.41 47.91 43.60
CA PHE A 856 13.78 47.99 44.09
C PHE A 856 14.04 46.93 45.18
N GLN A 857 13.12 46.76 46.14
CA GLN A 857 13.25 45.74 47.18
C GLN A 857 13.29 44.32 46.59
N ASN A 858 12.41 44.01 45.63
CA ASN A 858 12.42 42.72 44.94
C ASN A 858 13.75 42.48 44.20
N ALA A 859 14.30 43.53 43.58
CA ALA A 859 15.60 43.45 42.92
C ALA A 859 16.74 43.19 43.91
N ASP A 860 16.75 43.87 45.06
CA ASP A 860 17.77 43.71 46.11
C ASP A 860 17.71 42.32 46.75
N ASP A 861 16.50 41.82 47.04
CA ASP A 861 16.27 40.45 47.51
C ASP A 861 16.74 39.43 46.46
N SER A 862 16.48 39.66 45.16
CA SER A 862 16.94 38.77 44.09
C SER A 862 18.47 38.70 43.99
N VAL A 863 19.19 39.80 44.30
CA VAL A 863 20.66 39.79 44.36
C VAL A 863 21.16 39.00 45.56
N ALA A 864 20.50 39.14 46.72
CA ALA A 864 20.79 38.33 47.91
C ALA A 864 20.65 36.82 47.64
N GLU A 865 19.56 36.45 46.97
CA GLU A 865 19.29 35.06 46.60
C GLU A 865 20.30 34.53 45.58
N LEU A 866 20.73 35.35 44.61
CA LEU A 866 21.79 34.96 43.68
C LEU A 866 23.11 34.73 44.41
N GLN A 867 23.47 35.61 45.35
CA GLN A 867 24.66 35.44 46.19
C GLN A 867 24.61 34.12 46.98
N GLN A 868 23.43 33.75 47.48
CA GLN A 868 23.23 32.45 48.12
C GLN A 868 23.51 31.26 47.17
N MET A 869 23.23 31.42 45.87
CA MET A 869 23.44 30.38 44.86
C MET A 869 24.90 30.23 44.44
N VAL A 870 25.61 31.33 44.19
CA VAL A 870 26.95 31.33 43.56
C VAL A 870 28.09 31.78 44.48
N GLY A 871 27.78 32.25 45.68
CA GLY A 871 28.75 32.83 46.60
C GLY A 871 29.15 34.23 46.18
N ASN A 872 30.27 34.40 45.47
CA ASN A 872 30.73 35.72 45.06
C ASN A 872 30.01 36.18 43.79
N ILE A 873 29.37 37.36 43.88
CA ILE A 873 28.70 38.00 42.75
C ILE A 873 29.54 39.13 42.18
N SER A 874 29.54 39.26 40.85
CA SER A 874 30.23 40.36 40.17
C SER A 874 29.65 41.72 40.59
N GLN A 875 30.50 42.73 40.74
CA GLN A 875 30.09 44.12 41.01
C GLN A 875 29.10 44.65 39.96
N GLU A 876 29.19 44.16 38.72
CA GLU A 876 28.28 44.52 37.64
C GLU A 876 26.83 44.09 37.89
N ARG A 877 26.58 43.14 38.82
CA ARG A 877 25.23 42.72 39.19
C ARG A 877 24.57 43.59 40.27
N LEU A 878 25.35 44.43 40.96
CA LEU A 878 24.90 45.25 42.10
C LEU A 878 24.24 46.58 41.70
N GLN A 879 23.65 46.62 40.50
CA GLN A 879 23.05 47.81 39.91
C GLN A 879 21.55 47.64 39.63
N TYR A 880 20.83 48.74 39.74
CA TYR A 880 19.42 48.89 39.41
C TYR A 880 19.26 50.01 38.40
N ILE A 881 18.49 49.80 37.34
CA ILE A 881 18.29 50.81 36.29
C ILE A 881 16.80 51.09 36.14
N ILE A 882 16.46 52.36 36.14
CA ILE A 882 15.14 52.86 35.78
C ILE A 882 15.30 53.68 34.51
N SER A 883 14.53 53.36 33.47
CA SER A 883 14.42 54.18 32.27
C SER A 883 12.96 54.50 31.97
N TRP A 884 12.65 55.73 31.59
CA TRP A 884 11.25 56.12 31.32
C TRP A 884 11.09 57.13 30.20
N ASP A 885 9.88 57.17 29.67
CA ASP A 885 9.35 58.19 28.78
C ASP A 885 7.87 58.49 29.12
N GLU A 886 7.19 59.27 28.29
CA GLU A 886 5.78 59.65 28.51
C GLU A 886 4.81 58.45 28.52
N GLN A 887 5.21 57.30 27.97
CA GLN A 887 4.33 56.14 27.76
C GLN A 887 4.77 54.88 28.52
N CYS A 888 6.06 54.77 28.86
CA CYS A 888 6.65 53.55 29.39
C CYS A 888 7.61 53.85 30.53
N LEU A 889 7.58 52.99 31.56
CA LEU A 889 8.54 52.91 32.63
C LEU A 889 9.18 51.51 32.62
N THR A 890 10.49 51.42 32.43
CA THR A 890 11.25 50.16 32.42
C THR A 890 12.18 50.11 33.62
N VAL A 891 12.17 48.98 34.34
CA VAL A 891 13.11 48.66 35.41
C VAL A 891 13.99 47.48 34.99
N MET A 892 15.28 47.51 35.30
CA MET A 892 16.23 46.43 35.01
C MET A 892 17.15 46.13 36.21
N HIS A 893 17.41 44.85 36.48
CA HIS A 893 18.37 44.38 37.48
C HIS A 893 18.98 43.02 37.09
N TRP A 894 20.11 42.67 37.72
CA TRP A 894 20.89 41.45 37.41
C TRP A 894 21.04 40.50 38.62
N GLY A 895 20.01 40.50 39.47
CA GLY A 895 19.82 39.49 40.51
C GLY A 895 19.40 38.14 39.93
N ARG A 896 19.02 37.19 40.80
CA ARG A 896 18.55 35.87 40.41
C ARG A 896 17.37 35.98 39.43
N PRO A 897 17.44 35.36 38.24
CA PRO A 897 16.30 35.27 37.34
C PRO A 897 15.09 34.56 37.98
N ILE A 898 13.89 34.97 37.56
CA ILE A 898 12.62 34.42 38.03
C ILE A 898 12.59 32.91 37.78
N ASN A 899 12.16 32.14 38.79
CA ASN A 899 12.09 30.69 38.78
C ASN A 899 13.45 29.97 38.66
N LEU A 900 14.60 30.66 38.69
CA LEU A 900 15.90 30.00 38.63
C LEU A 900 16.23 29.32 39.97
N PHE A 901 16.33 27.98 39.98
CA PHE A 901 16.64 27.18 41.18
C PHE A 901 17.89 26.29 41.02
N ILE A 902 18.54 26.26 39.85
CA ILE A 902 19.85 25.63 39.58
C ILE A 902 20.66 26.65 38.76
N HIS A 903 21.89 26.95 39.18
CA HIS A 903 22.78 27.87 38.46
C HIS A 903 23.91 27.09 37.75
N SER A 904 24.40 27.60 36.62
CA SER A 904 25.48 26.95 35.83
C SER A 904 26.77 26.74 36.61
N ASP A 905 27.06 27.64 37.54
CA ASP A 905 28.29 27.63 38.35
C ASP A 905 28.17 26.72 39.59
N THR A 906 26.94 26.30 39.95
CA THR A 906 26.65 25.44 41.10
C THR A 906 25.65 24.34 40.73
N ARG A 907 25.97 23.57 39.68
CA ARG A 907 25.07 22.55 39.07
C ARG A 907 24.66 21.43 40.02
N ASP A 908 25.50 21.14 41.00
CA ASP A 908 25.29 20.13 42.04
C ASP A 908 24.27 20.57 43.11
N LYS A 909 23.93 21.86 43.16
CA LYS A 909 23.02 22.44 44.17
C LYS A 909 21.66 22.76 43.58
N ASN A 910 20.62 22.23 44.21
CA ASN A 910 19.23 22.48 43.85
C ASN A 910 18.52 23.29 44.95
N PHE A 911 18.02 24.48 44.59
CA PHE A 911 17.40 25.43 45.51
C PHE A 911 15.85 25.39 45.50
N LYS A 912 15.21 24.36 44.93
CA LYS A 912 13.74 24.20 44.97
C LYS A 912 13.18 24.22 46.39
N ASN A 913 13.91 23.68 47.36
CA ASN A 913 13.51 23.67 48.77
C ASN A 913 13.42 25.08 49.39
N LYS A 914 14.02 26.10 48.76
CA LYS A 914 13.87 27.51 49.12
C LYS A 914 12.67 28.17 48.43
N GLY A 915 11.93 27.42 47.61
CA GLY A 915 10.78 27.91 46.86
C GLY A 915 11.13 28.82 45.69
N PHE A 916 12.38 28.80 45.22
CA PHE A 916 12.89 29.60 44.10
C PHE A 916 12.27 29.22 42.76
N ASP A 917 11.68 28.04 42.62
CA ASP A 917 11.00 27.60 41.40
C ASP A 917 9.57 28.15 41.25
N GLN A 918 9.09 28.91 42.24
CA GLN A 918 7.71 29.37 42.39
C GLN A 918 7.58 30.91 42.39
N ASP A 919 8.62 31.65 42.02
CA ASP A 919 8.61 33.12 42.02
C ASP A 919 7.45 33.69 41.22
N LEU A 920 7.26 33.23 39.98
CA LEU A 920 6.17 33.68 39.13
C LEU A 920 4.79 33.42 39.75
N LEU A 921 4.64 32.31 40.48
CA LEU A 921 3.40 32.01 41.19
C LEU A 921 3.18 32.98 42.35
N LYS A 922 4.21 33.23 43.16
CA LYS A 922 4.20 34.17 44.29
C LYS A 922 3.93 35.61 43.82
N MET A 923 4.45 36.01 42.66
CA MET A 923 4.18 37.31 42.04
C MET A 923 2.69 37.51 41.67
N LEU A 924 1.95 36.43 41.39
CA LEU A 924 0.61 36.48 40.79
C LEU A 924 -0.53 36.06 41.73
N CYS A 925 -0.28 35.33 42.81
CA CYS A 925 -1.32 34.92 43.75
C CYS A 925 -1.44 35.86 44.97
N PHE A 926 -2.67 36.15 45.40
CA PHE A 926 -2.93 36.83 46.68
C PHE A 926 -2.74 35.84 47.83
N ASN A 927 -2.03 36.23 48.90
CA ASN A 927 -1.80 35.43 50.12
C ASN A 927 -0.92 34.17 49.94
N PHE A 928 -0.04 34.13 48.93
CA PHE A 928 0.92 33.03 48.73
C PHE A 928 2.35 33.57 48.95
N SER A 929 2.86 33.46 50.18
CA SER A 929 4.20 33.93 50.59
C SER A 929 4.81 32.96 51.60
N ASP A 930 6.11 32.65 51.46
CA ASP A 930 6.85 31.73 52.37
C ASP A 930 7.40 32.45 53.62
N LYS A 931 7.12 33.75 53.75
CA LYS A 931 7.62 34.60 54.83
C LYS A 931 6.81 34.34 56.12
N SER A 932 7.49 34.04 57.23
CA SER A 932 6.88 33.81 58.57
C SER A 932 6.19 35.06 59.11
N GLU A 933 5.34 34.91 60.14
CA GLU A 933 4.41 35.94 60.66
C GLU A 933 5.06 37.30 61.00
N ASP A 934 6.38 37.33 61.22
CA ASP A 934 7.16 38.48 61.69
C ASP A 934 8.01 39.21 60.61
N THR A 935 7.69 39.09 59.31
CA THR A 935 8.47 39.77 58.24
C THR A 935 7.62 40.59 57.26
N THR A 936 8.16 41.72 56.77
CA THR A 936 7.52 42.55 55.72
C THR A 936 7.45 41.80 54.39
N GLY A 937 6.25 41.82 53.76
CA GLY A 937 5.90 40.99 52.60
C GLY A 937 4.87 39.87 52.87
N LYS A 938 4.18 39.94 54.02
CA LYS A 938 3.16 39.01 54.54
C LYS A 938 2.07 38.55 53.54
N PHE A 939 1.84 39.29 52.46
CA PHE A 939 0.71 39.04 51.54
C PHE A 939 1.09 38.79 50.07
N GLY A 940 2.39 38.81 49.72
CA GLY A 940 2.84 38.61 48.32
C GLY A 940 2.44 39.74 47.36
N LEU A 941 2.32 40.98 47.87
CA LEU A 941 1.71 42.10 47.15
C LEU A 941 2.71 43.07 46.50
N GLY A 942 3.98 43.03 46.89
CA GLY A 942 4.98 44.03 46.48
C GLY A 942 5.07 44.18 44.96
N PHE A 943 5.26 43.06 44.24
CA PHE A 943 5.26 43.09 42.78
C PHE A 943 3.92 43.51 42.18
N LYS A 944 2.77 43.17 42.80
CA LYS A 944 1.44 43.49 42.26
C LYS A 944 1.17 44.99 42.17
N THR A 945 1.90 45.81 42.92
CA THR A 945 1.81 47.28 42.84
C THR A 945 2.00 47.82 41.43
N VAL A 946 2.73 47.13 40.54
CA VAL A 946 2.89 47.51 39.12
C VAL A 946 1.55 47.72 38.39
N HIS A 947 0.51 46.99 38.81
CA HIS A 947 -0.82 47.10 38.21
C HIS A 947 -1.52 48.41 38.55
N LEU A 948 -1.07 49.15 39.55
CA LEU A 948 -1.57 50.49 39.84
C LEU A 948 -1.28 51.43 38.65
N ILE A 949 -0.11 51.31 38.00
CA ILE A 949 0.31 52.20 36.91
C ILE A 949 0.26 51.56 35.52
N SER A 950 0.16 50.24 35.41
CA SER A 950 0.16 49.52 34.13
C SER A 950 -0.97 48.51 34.01
N LYS A 951 -1.60 48.42 32.83
CA LYS A 951 -2.62 47.40 32.55
C LYS A 951 -2.02 46.02 32.29
N GLU A 952 -0.92 46.00 31.55
CA GLU A 952 -0.28 44.78 31.02
C GLU A 952 1.25 44.90 31.18
N PRO A 953 1.79 44.70 32.40
CA PRO A 953 3.23 44.68 32.60
C PRO A 953 3.85 43.52 31.82
N ILE A 954 4.97 43.79 31.16
CA ILE A 954 5.77 42.82 30.39
C ILE A 954 7.06 42.55 31.14
N ILE A 955 7.42 41.29 31.31
CA ILE A 955 8.59 40.86 32.06
C ILE A 955 9.44 39.96 31.18
N ILE A 956 10.75 40.24 31.16
CA ILE A 956 11.78 39.40 30.57
C ILE A 956 12.75 39.04 31.68
N SER A 957 12.91 37.76 31.99
CA SER A 957 13.84 37.27 33.00
C SER A 957 14.49 35.99 32.49
N ASP A 958 15.72 36.09 31.99
CA ASP A 958 16.42 35.01 31.30
C ASP A 958 15.55 34.34 30.21
N ASP A 959 15.23 33.06 30.32
CA ASP A 959 14.37 32.34 29.38
C ASP A 959 12.87 32.72 29.47
N LEU A 960 12.42 33.33 30.58
CA LEU A 960 11.01 33.69 30.79
C LEU A 960 10.66 35.03 30.12
N CYS A 961 9.66 35.02 29.24
CA CYS A 961 9.10 36.22 28.64
C CYS A 961 7.56 36.19 28.64
N PHE A 962 6.94 37.10 29.37
CA PHE A 962 5.48 37.10 29.55
C PHE A 962 4.90 38.49 29.80
N SER A 963 3.62 38.65 29.47
CA SER A 963 2.75 39.73 29.91
C SER A 963 1.79 39.23 30.99
N ILE A 964 1.34 40.12 31.88
CA ILE A 964 0.31 39.80 32.88
C ILE A 964 -0.99 40.54 32.52
N HIS A 965 -2.07 39.80 32.29
CA HIS A 965 -3.37 40.37 31.96
C HIS A 965 -4.31 40.36 33.18
N ALA A 966 -5.17 41.37 33.27
CA ALA A 966 -6.16 41.56 34.33
C ALA A 966 -5.60 41.56 35.77
N GLY A 967 -4.28 41.74 35.95
CA GLY A 967 -3.63 41.69 37.26
C GLY A 967 -3.38 40.27 37.82
N LEU A 968 -3.64 39.23 37.02
CA LEU A 968 -3.77 37.85 37.51
C LEU A 968 -3.10 36.80 36.63
N LEU A 969 -3.40 36.78 35.32
CA LEU A 969 -3.01 35.67 34.46
C LEU A 969 -1.79 36.01 33.61
N PRO A 970 -0.72 35.19 33.63
CA PRO A 970 0.42 35.39 32.76
C PRO A 970 0.18 34.76 31.39
N PHE A 971 0.67 35.41 30.34
CA PHE A 971 0.65 34.93 28.97
C PHE A 971 2.05 35.11 28.37
N ALA A 972 2.52 34.10 27.63
CA ALA A 972 3.77 34.22 26.91
C ALA A 972 3.68 35.41 25.93
N LEU A 973 4.76 36.16 25.80
CA LEU A 973 4.79 37.29 24.89
C LEU A 973 4.73 36.78 23.44
N GLU A 974 3.67 37.12 22.71
CA GLU A 974 3.48 36.67 21.32
C GLU A 974 4.20 37.58 20.31
N ASP A 975 4.53 38.81 20.70
CA ASP A 975 5.24 39.80 19.87
C ASP A 975 6.75 39.58 19.93
N LEU A 976 7.27 38.79 18.98
CA LEU A 976 8.69 38.42 18.89
C LEU A 976 9.61 39.62 18.64
N GLU A 977 9.16 40.64 17.91
CA GLU A 977 9.95 41.86 17.67
C GLU A 977 10.06 42.69 18.95
N LEU A 978 8.97 42.79 19.71
CA LEU A 978 8.98 43.43 21.02
C LEU A 978 9.88 42.67 22.01
N GLU A 979 9.79 41.34 22.06
CA GLU A 979 10.69 40.50 22.87
C GLU A 979 12.14 40.81 22.53
N ARG A 980 12.51 40.75 21.24
CA ARG A 980 13.87 41.00 20.74
C ARG A 980 14.36 42.39 21.13
N ARG A 981 13.53 43.42 20.94
CA ARG A 981 13.87 44.81 21.29
C ARG A 981 14.13 44.99 22.79
N LEU A 982 13.30 44.40 23.64
CA LEU A 982 13.46 44.49 25.09
C LEU A 982 14.67 43.67 25.58
N ARG A 983 14.94 42.49 25.01
CA ARG A 983 16.17 41.73 25.28
C ARG A 983 17.42 42.50 24.90
N HIS A 984 17.43 43.10 23.72
CA HIS A 984 18.53 43.97 23.30
C HIS A 984 18.69 45.17 24.24
N LYS A 985 17.60 45.78 24.72
CA LYS A 985 17.64 46.87 25.71
C LYS A 985 18.28 46.42 27.03
N LEU A 986 17.98 45.21 27.51
CA LEU A 986 18.63 44.63 28.69
C LEU A 986 20.12 44.37 28.45
N GLN A 987 20.46 43.76 27.31
CA GLN A 987 21.85 43.44 26.94
C GLN A 987 22.72 44.69 26.72
N SER A 988 22.18 45.74 26.11
CA SER A 988 22.94 46.97 25.87
C SER A 988 23.35 47.71 27.15
N GLN A 989 22.77 47.34 28.30
CA GLN A 989 23.10 47.90 29.62
C GLN A 989 24.08 47.01 30.41
N GLN A 990 24.44 45.84 29.89
CA GLN A 990 25.47 44.98 30.46
C GLN A 990 26.87 45.55 30.19
N LEU A 991 27.76 45.47 31.18
CA LEU A 991 29.11 46.06 31.14
C LEU A 991 30.17 45.08 30.58
N SER A 992 29.94 43.77 30.70
CA SER A 992 30.84 42.71 30.20
C SER A 992 30.09 41.64 29.41
N SER A 993 30.78 40.96 28.49
CA SER A 993 30.23 39.88 27.66
C SER A 993 29.98 38.56 28.41
N GLY A 994 30.26 38.50 29.72
CA GLY A 994 30.15 37.28 30.53
C GLY A 994 28.82 37.12 31.28
N ILE A 995 28.03 38.19 31.42
CA ILE A 995 26.71 38.15 32.06
C ILE A 995 25.65 38.14 30.97
N THR A 996 25.00 37.00 30.74
CA THR A 996 24.00 36.83 29.67
C THR A 996 22.55 36.88 30.18
N ASP A 997 22.35 36.81 31.49
CA ASP A 997 21.07 36.79 32.19
C ASP A 997 20.70 38.18 32.77
N GLY A 998 19.47 38.30 33.29
CA GLY A 998 18.96 39.51 33.95
C GLY A 998 17.44 39.61 33.88
N THR A 999 16.86 40.54 34.64
CA THR A 999 15.42 40.80 34.69
C THR A 999 15.09 42.22 34.26
N LEU A 1000 14.18 42.35 33.30
CA LEU A 1000 13.60 43.59 32.80
C LEU A 1000 12.09 43.56 33.01
N ILE A 1001 11.55 44.62 33.64
CA ILE A 1001 10.12 44.82 33.84
C ILE A 1001 9.73 46.09 33.07
N ASN A 1002 8.95 45.92 32.01
CA ASN A 1002 8.45 47.00 31.18
C ASN A 1002 6.98 47.29 31.47
N LEU A 1003 6.72 48.50 31.96
CA LEU A 1003 5.41 48.97 32.39
C LEU A 1003 4.91 50.02 31.41
N LYS A 1004 3.99 49.62 30.52
CA LYS A 1004 3.25 50.60 29.70
C LYS A 1004 2.28 51.35 30.62
N LEU A 1005 2.42 52.67 30.70
CA LEU A 1005 1.64 53.52 31.58
C LEU A 1005 0.18 53.56 31.14
N ASP A 1006 -0.72 53.43 32.11
CA ASP A 1006 -2.16 53.53 31.89
C ASP A 1006 -2.61 54.99 31.93
N THR A 1007 -2.87 55.56 30.76
CA THR A 1007 -3.29 56.97 30.59
C THR A 1007 -4.62 57.31 31.27
N ASP A 1008 -5.43 56.30 31.62
CA ASP A 1008 -6.68 56.50 32.37
C ASP A 1008 -6.43 56.81 33.86
N VAL A 1009 -5.21 56.56 34.35
CA VAL A 1009 -4.85 56.64 35.76
C VAL A 1009 -3.66 57.58 35.98
N ILE A 1010 -2.68 57.58 35.07
CA ILE A 1010 -1.46 58.35 35.16
C ILE A 1010 -1.45 59.40 34.06
N THR A 1011 -1.48 60.67 34.46
CA THR A 1011 -1.39 61.82 33.55
C THR A 1011 0.03 62.33 33.37
N ASP A 1012 0.90 62.10 34.36
CA ASP A 1012 2.30 62.49 34.33
C ASP A 1012 3.16 61.41 35.00
N VAL A 1013 4.18 60.92 34.30
CA VAL A 1013 5.13 59.93 34.82
C VAL A 1013 5.97 60.47 35.99
N HIS A 1014 6.16 61.79 36.06
CA HIS A 1014 6.87 62.44 37.16
C HIS A 1014 6.19 62.25 38.52
N GLU A 1015 4.87 62.03 38.56
CA GLU A 1015 4.15 61.69 39.80
C GLU A 1015 4.58 60.34 40.39
N ILE A 1016 5.11 59.44 39.57
CA ILE A 1016 5.59 58.12 40.00
C ILE A 1016 7.07 58.21 40.42
N ILE A 1017 7.86 58.97 39.66
CA ILE A 1017 9.32 58.94 39.75
C ILE A 1017 9.88 59.90 40.79
N SER A 1018 9.29 61.11 40.93
CA SER A 1018 9.84 62.18 41.76
C SER A 1018 10.09 61.76 43.21
N ASP A 1019 9.13 61.06 43.83
CA ASP A 1019 9.23 60.58 45.21
C ASP A 1019 10.38 59.57 45.40
N PHE A 1020 10.60 58.71 44.40
CA PHE A 1020 11.67 57.73 44.38
C PHE A 1020 13.03 58.38 44.09
N GLU A 1021 13.10 59.29 43.12
CA GLU A 1021 14.31 60.03 42.75
C GLU A 1021 14.85 60.87 43.92
N GLU A 1022 13.99 61.49 44.72
CA GLU A 1022 14.40 62.23 45.91
C GLU A 1022 15.03 61.32 46.98
N LYS A 1023 14.55 60.07 47.07
CA LYS A 1023 14.84 59.13 48.18
C LYS A 1023 15.85 58.03 47.86
N ILE A 1024 16.13 57.76 46.58
CA ILE A 1024 16.97 56.64 46.14
C ILE A 1024 18.40 56.69 46.70
N SER A 1025 18.98 57.88 46.84
CA SER A 1025 20.33 58.02 47.43
C SER A 1025 20.41 57.46 48.85
N LEU A 1026 19.33 57.61 49.64
CA LEU A 1026 19.23 57.05 50.99
C LEU A 1026 18.81 55.58 50.95
N LEU A 1027 17.97 55.19 49.99
CA LEU A 1027 17.61 53.79 49.78
C LEU A 1027 18.82 52.91 49.48
N LEU A 1028 19.79 53.39 48.70
CA LEU A 1028 21.07 52.70 48.42
C LEU A 1028 21.94 52.50 49.68
N VAL A 1029 21.80 53.39 50.67
CA VAL A 1029 22.45 53.22 51.99
C VAL A 1029 21.79 52.07 52.74
N PHE A 1030 20.46 52.01 52.73
CA PHE A 1030 19.70 50.99 53.47
C PHE A 1030 19.61 49.63 52.78
N SER A 1031 19.82 49.56 51.47
CA SER A 1031 19.83 48.31 50.72
C SER A 1031 20.86 47.32 51.27
N LYS A 1032 20.62 46.03 51.07
CA LYS A 1032 21.56 44.97 51.43
C LYS A 1032 22.66 44.85 50.37
N PHE A 1033 22.30 44.85 49.08
CA PHE A 1033 23.21 44.49 47.99
C PHE A 1033 23.31 45.52 46.86
N ILE A 1034 22.21 46.11 46.41
CA ILE A 1034 22.20 47.06 45.31
C ILE A 1034 22.82 48.37 45.79
N LYS A 1035 23.99 48.72 45.24
CA LYS A 1035 24.74 49.93 45.62
C LYS A 1035 24.76 51.02 44.57
N THR A 1036 24.29 50.72 43.36
CA THR A 1036 24.18 51.70 42.28
C THR A 1036 22.78 51.72 41.69
N CYS A 1037 22.23 52.93 41.50
CA CYS A 1037 21.00 53.15 40.75
C CYS A 1037 21.26 54.11 39.59
N LYS A 1038 20.87 53.73 38.37
CA LYS A 1038 20.89 54.59 37.18
C LYS A 1038 19.48 55.03 36.83
N LEU A 1039 19.28 56.33 36.68
CA LEU A 1039 18.04 56.96 36.23
C LEU A 1039 18.27 57.48 34.80
N ILE A 1040 17.46 57.02 33.85
CA ILE A 1040 17.60 57.31 32.42
C ILE A 1040 16.28 57.90 31.89
N SER A 1041 16.25 59.21 31.68
CA SER A 1041 15.15 59.87 30.96
C SER A 1041 15.46 59.96 29.47
N ASN A 1042 14.45 59.76 28.61
CA ASN A 1042 14.58 60.01 27.15
C ASN A 1042 14.97 61.47 26.81
N SER A 1043 14.86 62.42 27.76
CA SER A 1043 15.33 63.81 27.62
C SER A 1043 16.86 64.00 27.76
N SER A 1044 17.65 62.92 27.67
CA SER A 1044 19.13 62.87 27.76
C SER A 1044 19.73 63.08 29.17
N LEU A 1045 18.91 63.18 30.22
CA LEU A 1045 19.40 63.26 31.59
C LEU A 1045 19.65 61.84 32.11
N GLN A 1046 20.92 61.45 32.17
CA GLN A 1046 21.36 60.21 32.82
C GLN A 1046 22.01 60.56 34.15
N GLN A 1047 21.42 60.10 35.24
CA GLN A 1047 21.96 60.26 36.58
C GLN A 1047 22.32 58.90 37.15
N SER A 1048 23.55 58.75 37.64
CA SER A 1048 24.00 57.54 38.34
C SER A 1048 24.28 57.90 39.79
N LEU A 1049 23.57 57.25 40.71
CA LEU A 1049 23.72 57.42 42.16
C LEU A 1049 24.34 56.14 42.72
N THR A 1050 25.36 56.28 43.56
CA THR A 1050 26.10 55.14 44.11
C THR A 1050 26.44 55.36 45.58
N TRP A 1051 26.29 54.32 46.40
CA TRP A 1051 26.76 54.26 47.78
C TRP A 1051 28.00 53.36 47.88
N THR A 1052 29.17 53.97 48.04
CA THR A 1052 30.46 53.27 48.27
C THR A 1052 31.01 53.66 49.63
N PRO A 1053 30.58 52.97 50.70
CA PRO A 1053 31.05 53.28 52.05
C PRO A 1053 32.49 52.78 52.26
N ILE A 1054 33.19 53.41 53.18
CA ILE A 1054 34.41 52.92 53.81
C ILE A 1054 34.10 52.50 55.24
N GLU A 1055 34.72 51.43 55.70
CA GLU A 1055 34.62 50.98 57.09
C GLU A 1055 35.36 51.94 58.02
N VAL A 1056 34.69 52.38 59.08
CA VAL A 1056 35.25 53.34 60.03
C VAL A 1056 36.02 52.58 61.10
N LEU A 1057 37.31 52.91 61.25
CA LEU A 1057 38.21 52.31 62.25
C LEU A 1057 38.37 50.77 62.14
N GLY A 1058 38.00 50.16 61.01
CA GLY A 1058 38.01 48.71 60.82
C GLY A 1058 37.01 47.98 61.71
N ILE A 1059 35.89 48.64 62.07
CA ILE A 1059 34.79 48.06 62.83
C ILE A 1059 33.67 47.65 61.84
N PRO A 1060 33.40 46.34 61.69
CA PRO A 1060 32.38 45.87 60.76
C PRO A 1060 31.01 46.43 61.14
N GLY A 1061 30.27 46.90 60.14
CA GLY A 1061 28.95 47.50 60.33
C GLY A 1061 28.96 48.99 60.69
N ILE A 1062 30.13 49.63 60.87
CA ILE A 1062 30.21 51.10 60.95
C ILE A 1062 30.80 51.63 59.65
N GLU A 1063 29.96 52.29 58.87
CA GLU A 1063 30.24 52.74 57.51
C GLU A 1063 30.22 54.26 57.42
N PHE A 1064 31.19 54.85 56.74
CA PHE A 1064 31.16 56.26 56.35
C PHE A 1064 31.10 56.36 54.83
N GLY A 1065 30.25 57.23 54.31
CA GLY A 1065 30.17 57.47 52.88
C GLY A 1065 29.47 58.77 52.55
N GLN A 1066 29.40 59.07 51.27
CA GLN A 1066 28.77 60.28 50.76
C GLN A 1066 27.54 59.94 49.93
N VAL A 1067 26.49 60.75 50.08
CA VAL A 1067 25.27 60.67 49.27
C VAL A 1067 24.94 62.03 48.68
N LYS A 1068 24.28 62.03 47.52
CA LYS A 1068 23.76 63.23 46.88
C LYS A 1068 22.29 63.40 47.25
N ILE A 1069 21.94 64.47 47.98
CA ILE A 1069 20.56 64.84 48.35
C ILE A 1069 20.30 66.26 47.85
N LEU A 1070 19.23 66.49 47.08
CA LEU A 1070 18.87 67.82 46.52
C LEU A 1070 20.07 68.53 45.87
N ASP A 1071 20.81 67.81 45.03
CA ASP A 1071 22.03 68.24 44.34
C ASP A 1071 23.26 68.59 45.18
N LYS A 1072 23.22 68.38 46.50
CA LYS A 1072 24.36 68.57 47.40
C LYS A 1072 24.88 67.23 47.93
N THR A 1073 26.19 67.17 48.13
CA THR A 1073 26.84 65.99 48.71
C THR A 1073 26.84 66.12 50.23
N HIS A 1074 26.40 65.06 50.91
CA HIS A 1074 26.34 64.99 52.36
C HIS A 1074 27.08 63.77 52.87
N ASN A 1075 27.80 63.96 53.97
CA ASN A 1075 28.51 62.88 54.67
C ASN A 1075 27.53 62.14 55.57
N LEU A 1076 27.47 60.83 55.42
CA LEU A 1076 26.68 59.93 56.26
C LEU A 1076 27.58 59.01 57.06
N LEU A 1077 27.31 58.91 58.36
CA LEU A 1077 27.81 57.84 59.22
C LEU A 1077 26.68 56.84 59.45
N CYS A 1078 26.90 55.58 59.09
CA CYS A 1078 25.90 54.54 59.11
C CYS A 1078 26.31 53.43 60.08
N PHE A 1079 25.37 53.03 60.94
CA PHE A 1079 25.51 51.89 61.82
C PHE A 1079 24.58 50.79 61.33
N ARG A 1080 25.14 49.70 60.81
CA ARG A 1080 24.44 48.46 60.51
C ARG A 1080 24.54 47.54 61.73
N ILE A 1081 23.45 47.45 62.46
CA ILE A 1081 23.26 46.51 63.55
C ILE A 1081 22.31 45.40 63.09
N GLU A 1082 22.24 44.30 63.85
CA GLU A 1082 21.54 43.07 63.42
C GLU A 1082 20.11 43.32 62.92
N ASP A 1083 19.34 44.15 63.63
CA ASP A 1083 17.92 44.41 63.32
C ASP A 1083 17.64 45.81 62.73
N ALA A 1084 18.66 46.65 62.53
CA ALA A 1084 18.45 48.02 62.06
C ALA A 1084 19.67 48.63 61.35
N THR A 1085 19.42 49.59 60.48
CA THR A 1085 20.43 50.51 59.95
C THR A 1085 20.11 51.93 60.35
N VAL A 1086 21.04 52.59 61.05
CA VAL A 1086 20.90 54.00 61.46
C VAL A 1086 21.86 54.84 60.63
N ALA A 1087 21.34 55.76 59.81
CA ALA A 1087 22.14 56.68 58.99
C ALA A 1087 22.07 58.09 59.58
N ILE A 1088 23.22 58.67 59.92
CA ILE A 1088 23.34 60.00 60.54
C ILE A 1088 24.00 60.96 59.55
N ALA A 1089 23.34 62.07 59.23
CA ALA A 1089 23.94 63.15 58.45
C ALA A 1089 24.85 64.02 59.32
N LEU A 1090 26.14 63.96 59.03
CA LEU A 1090 27.16 64.78 59.67
C LEU A 1090 27.18 66.17 59.01
N PRO A 1091 26.95 67.26 59.75
CA PRO A 1091 27.11 68.59 59.20
C PRO A 1091 28.59 68.90 58.96
N GLU A 1092 28.88 69.78 57.99
CA GLU A 1092 30.23 70.37 57.86
C GLU A 1092 30.58 71.23 59.08
N ASN A 1093 29.57 71.83 59.71
CA ASN A 1093 29.69 72.60 60.94
C ASN A 1093 28.63 72.15 61.96
N PHE A 1094 29.07 71.60 63.10
CA PHE A 1094 28.19 71.12 64.18
C PHE A 1094 27.29 72.21 64.81
N ALA A 1095 27.57 73.50 64.57
CA ALA A 1095 26.69 74.59 64.99
C ALA A 1095 25.44 74.75 64.09
N ASP A 1096 25.43 74.12 62.92
CA ASP A 1096 24.27 74.11 62.04
C ASP A 1096 23.10 73.38 62.71
N LYS A 1097 21.92 74.02 62.71
CA LYS A 1097 20.69 73.44 63.27
C LYS A 1097 19.80 72.80 62.21
N THR A 1098 20.12 72.99 60.92
CA THR A 1098 19.35 72.45 59.80
C THR A 1098 19.88 71.08 59.39
N SER A 1099 18.98 70.10 59.27
CA SER A 1099 19.32 68.75 58.81
C SER A 1099 19.01 68.62 57.32
N PRO A 1100 19.90 68.07 56.48
CA PRO A 1100 19.54 67.72 55.09
C PRO A 1100 18.52 66.58 55.04
N LEU A 1101 18.28 65.90 56.17
CA LEU A 1101 17.33 64.82 56.33
C LEU A 1101 15.98 65.28 56.91
N SER A 1102 15.79 66.58 57.16
CA SER A 1102 14.60 67.08 57.88
C SER A 1102 13.28 66.78 57.18
N ASN A 1103 13.32 66.73 55.85
CA ASN A 1103 12.14 66.51 55.00
C ASN A 1103 11.95 65.03 54.62
N PHE A 1104 12.85 64.16 55.09
CA PHE A 1104 12.77 62.73 54.84
C PHE A 1104 12.05 62.03 55.99
N PRO A 1105 11.25 60.99 55.70
CA PRO A 1105 10.65 60.18 56.75
C PRO A 1105 11.71 59.60 57.68
N THR A 1106 11.53 59.73 58.99
CA THR A 1106 12.57 59.33 59.96
C THR A 1106 12.73 57.82 60.03
N PHE A 1107 11.62 57.09 59.92
CA PHE A 1107 11.58 55.63 60.01
C PHE A 1107 11.34 54.99 58.63
N TRP A 1108 12.08 53.93 58.35
CA TRP A 1108 12.06 53.18 57.09
C TRP A 1108 11.93 51.69 57.39
N VAL A 1109 11.25 50.98 56.49
CA VAL A 1109 11.26 49.51 56.45
C VAL A 1109 11.58 49.08 55.01
N THR A 1110 12.75 49.51 54.53
CA THR A 1110 13.17 49.56 53.12
C THR A 1110 12.39 50.60 52.31
N THR A 1111 11.06 50.67 52.46
CA THR A 1111 10.22 51.76 51.94
C THR A 1111 10.05 52.85 53.02
N PRO A 1112 10.09 54.14 52.67
CA PRO A 1112 9.90 55.24 53.62
C PRO A 1112 8.49 55.22 54.25
N THR A 1113 8.40 55.47 55.57
CA THR A 1113 7.12 55.74 56.24
C THR A 1113 6.63 57.17 55.93
N LYS A 1114 5.50 57.60 56.53
CA LYS A 1114 4.99 58.98 56.35
C LYS A 1114 5.44 59.95 57.44
N GLU A 1115 6.08 59.47 58.51
CA GLU A 1115 6.37 60.27 59.70
C GLU A 1115 7.71 61.01 59.57
N THR A 1116 7.69 62.33 59.71
CA THR A 1116 8.88 63.19 59.67
C THR A 1116 9.09 63.85 61.04
N LEU A 1117 10.17 63.47 61.72
CA LEU A 1117 10.54 64.07 63.02
C LEU A 1117 11.59 65.20 62.88
N SER A 1118 11.94 65.59 61.65
CA SER A 1118 12.93 66.64 61.35
C SER A 1118 14.30 66.41 62.01
N LEU A 1119 14.76 65.15 62.07
CA LEU A 1119 15.99 64.76 62.76
C LEU A 1119 17.22 64.75 61.82
N ARG A 1120 18.42 64.63 62.41
CA ARG A 1120 19.71 64.44 61.71
C ARG A 1120 20.05 62.98 61.43
N PHE A 1121 19.17 62.05 61.78
CA PHE A 1121 19.36 60.64 61.52
C PHE A 1121 18.06 60.01 61.02
N LEU A 1122 18.22 58.91 60.28
CA LEU A 1122 17.17 58.05 59.79
C LEU A 1122 17.41 56.63 60.31
N ILE A 1123 16.34 55.89 60.55
CA ILE A 1123 16.39 54.51 61.02
C ILE A 1123 15.63 53.64 60.03
N ASN A 1124 16.32 52.64 59.47
CA ASN A 1124 15.70 51.55 58.75
C ASN A 1124 15.65 50.31 59.67
N ALA A 1125 14.47 49.95 60.16
CA ALA A 1125 14.27 48.84 61.08
C ALA A 1125 12.86 48.26 60.92
N MET A 1126 12.65 46.98 61.24
CA MET A 1126 11.28 46.47 61.34
C MET A 1126 10.60 47.09 62.57
N LEU A 1127 9.56 47.89 62.33
CA LEU A 1127 8.71 48.42 63.40
C LEU A 1127 7.83 47.27 63.90
N MET A 1128 8.10 46.79 65.12
CA MET A 1128 7.24 45.82 65.82
C MET A 1128 5.90 46.43 66.21
#